data_AF-A0A927R0K4-F1
#
_entry.id   AF-A0A927R0K4-F1
#
_cell.length_a   1.000
_cell.length_b   1.000
_cell.length_c   1.000
_cell.angle_alpha   90.00
_cell.angle_beta   90.00
_cell.angle_gamma   90.00
#
_symmetry.space_group_name_H-M   'P 1'
#
loop_
_entity.id
_entity.type
_entity.pdbx_description
1 polymer ?
#
loop_
_entity_poly.entity_id
_entity_poly.type
_entity_poly.pdbx_seq_one_letter_code
_entity_poly.pdbx_strand_id
1 'polypeptide(L)'
;MNNRHQIVPLLQVKDKLPSDSLSYYVWIERRPERQEQEFVAYFSGDTTLESLDLDAPLGNEQISIILVDGNLTVNNYIYNENTDGAAGLIVIGHLSAKNILVGGQQIYVNGSLTVQELFWGDYNHGQLAVKGDVNATVFAETEEYHVEIAGSLNSRQHLKQYDEQWYLPGLDIVALEKWLVEELYAADEEECWLIRGSDVLQHLKAGKSLLKVQSEDSLLQPEDDLQKLRATVTVQAIEEILALPLVQEKYNDYYDMDKDGYWYLNLFLGFRLPKPGLSARVVIGEEIVNEDGEDDLFFFHYDIAVDEQGDKTVALYYQEGNGHEKELKPLPPDDTNMLKKALRHFKRLVAKVRADNKQYVKEKDRQIAESDAFRIKKEQFMKDLAEQEDLVDRTCTLLGHTFRVITVKQADRILNAIVHPAHNTPLYDIFGSALLHLNDKHPVYYLLSKENAHLQRLDMKQLAEEAERLHVSIAGYIFAANVVVDTYITAYDIDHSPPMVVFGDLTAKHIALFGASFYVSGNVSCECLYGDYNHGQLIVAGRLEADAVIANDFVMHIGTIGSNVLISHNNIHGIDKLENESGSMIERWTLYPSTHRAKDVLYDILIDYDASPEGLWPDRSKLLACFEEGLPVINEEKLTQTYASFAEELPATFSEIFHRTSPDSSGVYRIKADDAGSCFFYQNHKQDWQQVGFIDGVQFYILRVTRYMNDEEWQMSYDVYNDKWEMQCQFQTAPEDHYTSTLAVKKRFRDALQALRGQRMPGARLLDILRAGEDHPEVRQIVRLPDLYVPTGSIVATDPLANMARPAFSRRTPVGMFPVNLYIEQQYGWICCAEIRFSDDEIAAWEMAVLPGQKLEELIAGEIYGYPVDAGLGCFMDEESAQRFREHQQQLTEQLGEAYDNYYDDYLSELLEGDEAVSSDYCNAVPYPGQPHNAAVFRSGWGDGFYASYFALNEKGEVVRLITDFACLGE
;
A
#
# COMPACT_ATOMS: atom_id res chain seq x y z
N MET A 1 -9.16 -6.10 -52.85
CA MET A 1 -8.97 -4.69 -53.25
C MET A 1 -7.58 -4.27 -52.77
N ASN A 2 -6.94 -3.28 -53.41
CA ASN A 2 -5.50 -3.01 -53.33
C ASN A 2 -5.03 -2.55 -51.93
N ASN A 3 -4.53 -3.48 -51.09
CA ASN A 3 -3.81 -3.13 -49.85
C ASN A 3 -2.36 -2.71 -50.15
N ARG A 4 -2.19 -1.63 -50.93
CA ARG A 4 -0.86 -1.04 -51.15
C ARG A 4 -0.52 -0.14 -49.98
N HIS A 5 0.10 -0.71 -48.95
CA HIS A 5 0.82 0.05 -47.93
C HIS A 5 2.25 0.33 -48.40
N GLN A 6 2.85 1.37 -47.85
CA GLN A 6 4.27 1.66 -47.98
C GLN A 6 4.87 1.68 -46.58
N ILE A 7 6.00 1.01 -46.40
CA ILE A 7 6.80 1.18 -45.18
C ILE A 7 7.78 2.31 -45.47
N VAL A 8 7.60 3.42 -44.79
CA VAL A 8 8.39 4.64 -44.99
C VAL A 8 8.89 5.18 -43.66
N PRO A 9 10.05 5.85 -43.63
CA PRO A 9 10.47 6.59 -42.45
C PRO A 9 9.41 7.62 -42.04
N LEU A 10 9.21 7.80 -40.74
CA LEU A 10 8.26 8.74 -40.16
C LEU A 10 8.39 10.16 -40.74
N LEU A 11 9.62 10.61 -40.99
CA LEU A 11 9.92 11.90 -41.60
C LEU A 11 9.15 12.15 -42.92
N GLN A 12 8.88 11.11 -43.72
CA GLN A 12 8.21 11.23 -45.01
C GLN A 12 6.70 11.45 -44.91
N VAL A 13 6.10 11.11 -43.77
CA VAL A 13 4.65 11.17 -43.53
C VAL A 13 4.28 12.08 -42.35
N LYS A 14 5.26 12.77 -41.75
CA LYS A 14 5.03 13.65 -40.59
C LYS A 14 3.94 14.70 -40.80
N ASP A 15 3.84 15.27 -42.00
CA ASP A 15 2.87 16.32 -42.32
C ASP A 15 1.43 15.77 -42.45
N LYS A 16 1.28 14.44 -42.39
CA LYS A 16 0.00 13.73 -42.41
C LYS A 16 -0.45 13.27 -41.03
N LEU A 17 0.40 13.40 -40.01
CA LEU A 17 0.03 13.11 -38.63
C LEU A 17 -0.83 14.27 -38.10
N PRO A 18 -1.93 13.98 -37.40
CA PRO A 18 -2.72 15.01 -36.72
C PRO A 18 -1.87 15.73 -35.68
N SER A 19 -1.84 17.06 -35.71
CA SER A 19 -1.00 17.87 -34.80
C SER A 19 -1.39 17.72 -33.34
N ASP A 20 -2.62 17.29 -33.07
CA ASP A 20 -3.18 17.02 -31.74
C ASP A 20 -3.08 15.54 -31.34
N SER A 21 -2.37 14.70 -32.11
CA SER A 21 -2.07 13.33 -31.70
C SER A 21 -0.82 13.28 -30.80
N LEU A 22 -0.85 12.44 -29.77
CA LEU A 22 0.31 12.12 -28.94
C LEU A 22 1.53 11.67 -29.77
N SER A 23 1.30 10.89 -30.84
CA SER A 23 2.36 10.50 -31.77
C SER A 23 3.03 11.70 -32.47
N TYR A 24 2.28 12.76 -32.77
CA TYR A 24 2.87 13.99 -33.30
C TYR A 24 3.73 14.68 -32.25
N TYR A 25 3.23 14.87 -31.04
CA TYR A 25 4.00 15.47 -29.94
C TYR A 25 5.29 14.70 -29.63
N VAL A 26 5.17 13.39 -29.42
CA VAL A 26 6.30 12.52 -29.01
C VAL A 26 7.37 12.44 -30.10
N TRP A 27 6.98 12.18 -31.35
CA TRP A 27 7.94 11.88 -32.40
C TRP A 27 8.31 13.09 -33.27
N ILE A 28 7.42 14.08 -33.39
CA ILE A 28 7.67 15.27 -34.20
C ILE A 28 8.27 16.41 -33.37
N GLU A 29 7.69 16.71 -32.20
CA GLU A 29 8.14 17.85 -31.37
C GLU A 29 9.25 17.49 -30.39
N ARG A 30 9.14 16.33 -29.71
CA ARG A 30 10.04 15.97 -28.60
C ARG A 30 11.30 15.22 -29.02
N ARG A 31 11.25 14.48 -30.14
CA ARG A 31 12.35 13.62 -30.64
C ARG A 31 12.64 13.80 -32.14
N PRO A 32 12.93 15.02 -32.61
CA PRO A 32 13.15 15.28 -34.03
C PRO A 32 14.30 14.47 -34.66
N GLU A 33 15.29 14.07 -33.87
CA GLU A 33 16.46 13.30 -34.28
C GLU A 33 16.17 11.83 -34.62
N ARG A 34 15.03 11.28 -34.17
CA ARG A 34 14.67 9.86 -34.40
C ARG A 34 13.73 9.64 -35.59
N GLN A 35 13.20 10.70 -36.20
CA GLN A 35 12.20 10.61 -37.28
C GLN A 35 12.67 9.85 -38.53
N GLU A 36 13.97 9.76 -38.78
CA GLU A 36 14.54 8.99 -39.89
C GLU A 36 14.71 7.49 -39.57
N GLN A 37 14.69 7.13 -38.28
CA GLN A 37 14.94 5.78 -37.77
C GLN A 37 13.65 5.01 -37.46
N GLU A 38 12.54 5.72 -37.25
CA GLU A 38 11.22 5.12 -36.99
C GLU A 38 10.48 4.81 -38.31
N PHE A 39 9.93 3.61 -38.44
CA PHE A 39 9.19 3.19 -39.64
C PHE A 39 7.68 3.25 -39.44
N VAL A 40 6.98 3.72 -40.47
CA VAL A 40 5.52 3.85 -40.51
C VAL A 40 4.94 2.96 -41.61
N ALA A 41 3.95 2.15 -41.26
CA ALA A 41 3.07 1.50 -42.25
C ALA A 41 2.03 2.52 -42.74
N TYR A 42 2.29 3.13 -43.89
CA TYR A 42 1.43 4.14 -44.47
C TYR A 42 0.46 3.55 -45.50
N PHE A 43 -0.84 3.75 -45.27
CA PHE A 43 -1.93 3.40 -46.20
C PHE A 43 -2.55 4.67 -46.77
N SER A 44 -2.40 4.88 -48.08
CA SER A 44 -2.99 6.01 -48.78
C SER A 44 -4.43 5.66 -49.21
N GLY A 45 -5.42 5.99 -48.39
CA GLY A 45 -6.84 5.78 -48.65
C GLY A 45 -7.48 4.65 -47.83
N ASP A 46 -8.78 4.43 -48.11
CA ASP A 46 -9.60 3.44 -47.41
C ASP A 46 -9.01 2.02 -47.50
N THR A 47 -8.91 1.38 -46.33
CA THR A 47 -8.18 0.13 -46.14
C THR A 47 -9.05 -0.91 -45.46
N THR A 48 -9.00 -2.14 -45.95
CA THR A 48 -9.64 -3.29 -45.31
C THR A 48 -8.61 -4.37 -44.99
N LEU A 49 -8.51 -4.75 -43.73
CA LEU A 49 -7.65 -5.80 -43.22
C LEU A 49 -8.48 -6.93 -42.61
N GLU A 50 -7.95 -8.14 -42.62
CA GLU A 50 -8.63 -9.27 -41.97
C GLU A 50 -8.48 -9.18 -40.45
N SER A 51 -7.25 -8.98 -40.00
CA SER A 51 -6.88 -8.72 -38.61
C SER A 51 -5.68 -7.78 -38.58
N LEU A 52 -5.43 -7.17 -37.43
CA LEU A 52 -4.30 -6.28 -37.20
C LEU A 52 -3.64 -6.63 -35.86
N ASP A 53 -2.39 -7.07 -35.93
CA ASP A 53 -1.54 -7.34 -34.77
C ASP A 53 -0.61 -6.13 -34.60
N LEU A 54 -0.67 -5.45 -33.46
CA LEU A 54 0.13 -4.26 -33.20
C LEU A 54 1.50 -4.58 -32.59
N ASP A 55 1.74 -5.80 -32.11
CA ASP A 55 3.09 -6.21 -31.68
C ASP A 55 4.02 -6.40 -32.89
N ALA A 56 3.46 -6.93 -33.98
CA ALA A 56 4.16 -7.10 -35.25
C ALA A 56 3.27 -6.67 -36.43
N PRO A 57 3.04 -5.35 -36.64
CA PRO A 57 2.22 -4.85 -37.72
C PRO A 57 2.62 -5.41 -39.07
N LEU A 58 1.69 -6.07 -39.75
CA LEU A 58 1.93 -6.68 -41.06
C LEU A 58 3.10 -7.69 -41.07
N GLY A 59 3.43 -8.27 -39.90
CA GLY A 59 4.56 -9.18 -39.70
C GLY A 59 5.92 -8.49 -39.53
N ASN A 60 5.95 -7.21 -39.15
CA ASN A 60 7.18 -6.44 -38.96
C ASN A 60 7.17 -5.65 -37.64
N GLU A 61 7.96 -6.11 -36.67
CA GLU A 61 8.14 -5.52 -35.34
C GLU A 61 8.87 -4.16 -35.36
N GLN A 62 9.47 -3.76 -36.49
CA GLN A 62 10.16 -2.47 -36.62
C GLN A 62 9.21 -1.30 -36.93
N ILE A 63 7.92 -1.57 -37.11
CA ILE A 63 6.92 -0.56 -37.43
C ILE A 63 6.40 0.05 -36.14
N SER A 64 6.70 1.33 -35.93
CA SER A 64 6.34 2.04 -34.70
C SER A 64 4.94 2.67 -34.78
N ILE A 65 4.48 2.99 -36.00
CA ILE A 65 3.16 3.62 -36.25
C ILE A 65 2.51 3.02 -37.50
N ILE A 66 1.20 2.81 -37.44
CA ILE A 66 0.34 2.51 -38.58
C ILE A 66 -0.50 3.75 -38.88
N LEU A 67 -0.35 4.32 -40.08
CA LEU A 67 -1.07 5.52 -40.49
C LEU A 67 -1.99 5.22 -41.67
N VAL A 68 -3.30 5.31 -41.46
CA VAL A 68 -4.33 5.17 -42.50
C VAL A 68 -4.92 6.53 -42.84
N ASP A 69 -4.54 7.04 -44.02
CA ASP A 69 -5.03 8.29 -44.60
C ASP A 69 -6.36 8.06 -45.32
N GLY A 70 -7.35 7.60 -44.56
CA GLY A 70 -8.66 7.14 -45.02
C GLY A 70 -9.40 6.34 -43.93
N ASN A 71 -10.48 5.64 -44.30
CA ASN A 71 -11.21 4.76 -43.40
C ASN A 71 -10.48 3.42 -43.21
N LEU A 72 -10.48 2.86 -42.01
CA LEU A 72 -9.96 1.53 -41.73
C LEU A 72 -11.10 0.59 -41.32
N THR A 73 -11.23 -0.53 -42.04
CA THR A 73 -12.11 -1.64 -41.65
C THR A 73 -11.26 -2.87 -41.35
N VAL A 74 -11.38 -3.43 -40.15
CA VAL A 74 -10.72 -4.67 -39.74
C VAL A 74 -11.79 -5.72 -39.49
N ASN A 75 -11.84 -6.75 -40.34
CA ASN A 75 -12.97 -7.69 -40.34
C ASN A 75 -13.10 -8.46 -39.01
N ASN A 76 -11.99 -8.75 -38.34
CA ASN A 76 -11.98 -9.63 -37.18
C ASN A 76 -11.48 -8.93 -35.90
N TYR A 77 -10.19 -8.66 -35.77
CA TYR A 77 -9.65 -8.07 -34.54
C TYR A 77 -8.46 -7.15 -34.76
N ILE A 78 -8.33 -6.19 -33.85
CA ILE A 78 -7.11 -5.43 -33.58
C ILE A 78 -6.60 -5.89 -32.20
N TYR A 79 -5.33 -6.31 -32.12
CA TYR A 79 -4.79 -6.95 -30.91
C TYR A 79 -3.33 -6.58 -30.64
N ASN A 80 -2.94 -6.47 -29.37
CA ASN A 80 -1.55 -6.62 -28.91
C ASN A 80 -1.46 -7.32 -27.55
N GLU A 81 -0.43 -8.13 -27.39
CA GLU A 81 -0.02 -8.76 -26.14
C GLU A 81 0.88 -7.82 -25.33
N ASN A 82 1.86 -7.16 -25.98
CA ASN A 82 2.83 -6.31 -25.30
C ASN A 82 2.26 -4.91 -25.04
N THR A 83 2.09 -4.56 -23.78
CA THR A 83 1.50 -3.27 -23.35
C THR A 83 2.49 -2.12 -23.19
N ASP A 84 3.76 -2.27 -23.59
CA ASP A 84 4.76 -1.19 -23.51
C ASP A 84 5.53 -0.97 -24.82
N GLY A 85 5.33 -1.83 -25.81
CA GLY A 85 6.14 -1.86 -27.04
C GLY A 85 5.38 -2.04 -28.35
N ALA A 86 4.04 -2.07 -28.33
CA ALA A 86 3.23 -2.22 -29.52
C ALA A 86 3.16 -0.93 -30.37
N ALA A 87 2.90 -1.09 -31.66
CA ALA A 87 2.82 0.01 -32.61
C ALA A 87 1.54 0.84 -32.44
N GLY A 88 1.67 2.17 -32.50
CA GLY A 88 0.52 3.07 -32.49
C GLY A 88 -0.33 2.96 -33.76
N LEU A 89 -1.63 3.26 -33.66
CA LEU A 89 -2.57 3.23 -34.79
C LEU A 89 -3.23 4.60 -34.97
N ILE A 90 -3.09 5.19 -36.16
CA ILE A 90 -3.68 6.49 -36.52
C ILE A 90 -4.54 6.33 -37.75
N VAL A 91 -5.83 6.66 -37.63
CA VAL A 91 -6.83 6.59 -38.70
C VAL A 91 -7.43 7.98 -38.91
N ILE A 92 -7.18 8.55 -40.09
CA ILE A 92 -7.67 9.90 -40.46
C ILE A 92 -9.18 9.90 -40.80
N GLY A 93 -9.75 8.72 -41.11
CA GLY A 93 -11.18 8.51 -41.32
C GLY A 93 -11.85 7.78 -40.15
N HIS A 94 -12.86 6.98 -40.49
CA HIS A 94 -13.58 6.11 -39.56
C HIS A 94 -12.84 4.79 -39.34
N LEU A 95 -12.89 4.26 -38.12
CA LEU A 95 -12.38 2.92 -37.78
C LEU A 95 -13.55 1.99 -37.48
N SER A 96 -13.60 0.84 -38.15
CA SER A 96 -14.56 -0.23 -37.87
C SER A 96 -13.84 -1.55 -37.63
N ALA A 97 -14.13 -2.23 -36.53
CA ALA A 97 -13.59 -3.55 -36.23
C ALA A 97 -14.63 -4.46 -35.57
N LYS A 98 -14.45 -5.77 -35.62
CA LYS A 98 -15.30 -6.68 -34.83
C LYS A 98 -14.89 -6.69 -33.35
N ASN A 99 -13.60 -6.82 -33.05
CA ASN A 99 -13.03 -6.73 -31.70
C ASN A 99 -11.78 -5.83 -31.68
N ILE A 100 -11.54 -5.09 -30.59
CA ILE A 100 -10.31 -4.33 -30.35
C ILE A 100 -9.87 -4.58 -28.90
N LEU A 101 -8.74 -5.26 -28.72
CA LEU A 101 -8.16 -5.57 -27.41
C LEU A 101 -6.72 -5.09 -27.39
N VAL A 102 -6.45 -4.00 -26.68
CA VAL A 102 -5.21 -3.23 -26.83
C VAL A 102 -4.72 -2.67 -25.49
N GLY A 103 -3.46 -2.26 -25.42
CA GLY A 103 -2.94 -1.58 -24.22
C GLY A 103 -1.53 -1.02 -24.42
N GLY A 104 -1.22 0.15 -23.86
CA GLY A 104 0.13 0.74 -23.91
C GLY A 104 0.47 1.75 -25.00
N GLN A 105 -0.28 1.76 -26.10
CA GLN A 105 -0.02 2.63 -27.25
C GLN A 105 -1.18 3.59 -27.52
N GLN A 106 -0.91 4.60 -28.37
CA GLN A 106 -1.94 5.49 -28.89
C GLN A 106 -2.76 4.82 -30.00
N ILE A 107 -4.10 4.88 -29.88
CA ILE A 107 -5.05 4.72 -30.98
C ILE A 107 -5.76 6.04 -31.22
N TYR A 108 -5.54 6.64 -32.39
CA TYR A 108 -6.14 7.90 -32.79
C TYR A 108 -7.09 7.68 -33.97
N VAL A 109 -8.35 8.12 -33.83
CA VAL A 109 -9.37 8.08 -34.88
C VAL A 109 -9.97 9.47 -35.06
N ASN A 110 -9.71 10.08 -36.22
CA ASN A 110 -10.24 11.42 -36.52
C ASN A 110 -11.73 11.40 -36.88
N GLY A 111 -12.28 10.24 -37.23
CA GLY A 111 -13.71 10.01 -37.44
C GLY A 111 -14.36 9.28 -36.27
N SER A 112 -15.45 8.56 -36.56
CA SER A 112 -16.14 7.66 -35.61
C SER A 112 -15.45 6.29 -35.50
N LEU A 113 -15.55 5.68 -34.33
CA LEU A 113 -15.11 4.31 -34.04
C LEU A 113 -16.34 3.40 -33.89
N THR A 114 -16.37 2.29 -34.63
CA THR A 114 -17.39 1.24 -34.50
C THR A 114 -16.73 -0.09 -34.19
N VAL A 115 -17.08 -0.68 -33.05
CA VAL A 115 -16.64 -2.00 -32.62
C VAL A 115 -17.86 -2.90 -32.47
N GLN A 116 -17.90 -4.03 -33.19
CA GLN A 116 -19.12 -4.85 -33.19
C GLN A 116 -19.37 -5.56 -31.86
N GLU A 117 -18.31 -6.06 -31.23
CA GLU A 117 -18.38 -6.83 -29.98
C GLU A 117 -17.71 -6.05 -28.84
N LEU A 118 -16.41 -6.24 -28.62
CA LEU A 118 -15.68 -5.69 -27.49
C LEU A 118 -14.60 -4.69 -27.92
N PHE A 119 -14.65 -3.49 -27.34
CA PHE A 119 -13.47 -2.63 -27.17
C PHE A 119 -12.92 -2.81 -25.75
N TRP A 120 -11.64 -3.11 -25.62
CA TRP A 120 -10.93 -3.13 -24.35
C TRP A 120 -9.57 -2.42 -24.47
N GLY A 121 -9.42 -1.32 -23.73
CA GLY A 121 -8.16 -0.61 -23.52
C GLY A 121 -7.64 -0.84 -22.09
N ASP A 122 -6.34 -1.04 -21.95
CA ASP A 122 -5.69 -1.47 -20.71
C ASP A 122 -4.30 -0.83 -20.57
N TYR A 123 -3.88 -0.57 -19.34
CA TYR A 123 -2.59 0.00 -18.94
C TYR A 123 -2.43 1.52 -19.16
N ASN A 124 -1.95 2.20 -18.13
CA ASN A 124 -1.96 3.67 -17.97
C ASN A 124 -1.05 4.43 -18.95
N HIS A 125 -0.16 3.74 -19.67
CA HIS A 125 0.65 4.32 -20.74
C HIS A 125 -0.10 4.43 -22.09
N GLY A 126 -1.28 3.82 -22.22
CA GLY A 126 -2.06 3.80 -23.45
C GLY A 126 -3.13 4.91 -23.55
N GLN A 127 -3.51 5.25 -24.78
CA GLN A 127 -4.54 6.28 -25.04
C GLN A 127 -5.43 5.90 -26.24
N LEU A 128 -6.74 5.99 -26.07
CA LEU A 128 -7.71 6.09 -27.18
C LEU A 128 -8.15 7.56 -27.35
N ALA A 129 -7.99 8.11 -28.54
CA ALA A 129 -8.54 9.43 -28.91
C ALA A 129 -9.45 9.31 -30.14
N VAL A 130 -10.75 9.58 -29.98
CA VAL A 130 -11.75 9.53 -31.06
C VAL A 130 -12.45 10.88 -31.19
N LYS A 131 -12.38 11.49 -32.37
CA LYS A 131 -13.00 12.81 -32.61
C LYS A 131 -14.49 12.74 -32.99
N GLY A 132 -14.99 11.58 -33.37
CA GLY A 132 -16.41 11.32 -33.61
C GLY A 132 -17.04 10.44 -32.53
N ASP A 133 -18.20 9.85 -32.87
CA ASP A 133 -18.91 8.91 -31.98
C ASP A 133 -18.18 7.56 -31.85
N VAL A 134 -18.30 6.94 -30.68
CA VAL A 134 -17.88 5.57 -30.42
C VAL A 134 -19.11 4.68 -30.28
N ASN A 135 -19.15 3.55 -30.99
CA ASN A 135 -20.19 2.54 -30.87
C ASN A 135 -19.55 1.18 -30.57
N ALA A 136 -19.85 0.57 -29.44
CA ALA A 136 -19.37 -0.76 -29.06
C ALA A 136 -20.47 -1.57 -28.39
N THR A 137 -20.53 -2.90 -28.53
CA THR A 137 -21.50 -3.68 -27.74
C THR A 137 -21.10 -3.69 -26.27
N VAL A 138 -19.83 -3.99 -25.99
CA VAL A 138 -19.18 -3.83 -24.69
C VAL A 138 -17.98 -2.91 -24.86
N PHE A 139 -17.87 -1.91 -23.99
CA PHE A 139 -16.72 -1.00 -23.92
C PHE A 139 -16.06 -1.19 -22.55
N ALA A 140 -14.75 -1.44 -22.52
CA ALA A 140 -13.99 -1.70 -21.30
C ALA A 140 -12.72 -0.85 -21.22
N GLU A 141 -12.46 -0.27 -20.05
CA GLU A 141 -11.24 0.48 -19.72
C GLU A 141 -10.71 0.04 -18.34
N THR A 142 -9.45 -0.41 -18.30
CA THR A 142 -8.77 -0.98 -17.12
C THR A 142 -7.39 -0.34 -16.92
N GLU A 143 -6.86 -0.41 -15.69
CA GLU A 143 -5.50 0.07 -15.35
C GLU A 143 -5.24 1.52 -15.84
N GLU A 144 -6.18 2.43 -15.63
CA GLU A 144 -6.11 3.85 -16.02
C GLU A 144 -5.86 4.13 -17.52
N TYR A 145 -6.29 3.24 -18.42
CA TYR A 145 -6.20 3.49 -19.86
C TYR A 145 -6.93 4.78 -20.27
N HIS A 146 -6.22 5.73 -20.88
CA HIS A 146 -6.76 7.07 -21.12
C HIS A 146 -7.72 7.11 -22.32
N VAL A 147 -8.96 7.55 -22.13
CA VAL A 147 -10.00 7.59 -23.18
C VAL A 147 -10.51 9.01 -23.38
N GLU A 148 -10.27 9.55 -24.59
CA GLU A 148 -10.79 10.83 -25.04
C GLU A 148 -11.77 10.64 -26.20
N ILE A 149 -13.05 10.94 -25.96
CA ILE A 149 -14.11 10.86 -26.97
C ILE A 149 -14.75 12.23 -27.12
N ALA A 150 -14.61 12.85 -28.29
CA ALA A 150 -15.22 14.16 -28.55
C ALA A 150 -16.71 14.07 -28.97
N GLY A 151 -17.14 12.91 -29.48
CA GLY A 151 -18.54 12.60 -29.75
C GLY A 151 -19.22 11.85 -28.59
N SER A 152 -20.24 11.05 -28.90
CA SER A 152 -20.92 10.23 -27.88
C SER A 152 -20.36 8.81 -27.81
N LEU A 153 -20.20 8.28 -26.59
CA LEU A 153 -19.97 6.84 -26.35
C LEU A 153 -21.32 6.11 -26.28
N ASN A 154 -21.57 5.19 -27.21
CA ASN A 154 -22.76 4.35 -27.24
C ASN A 154 -22.34 2.89 -27.00
N SER A 155 -22.64 2.37 -25.81
CA SER A 155 -22.44 0.96 -25.50
C SER A 155 -23.64 0.31 -24.82
N ARG A 156 -23.82 -1.00 -24.98
CA ARG A 156 -24.83 -1.75 -24.21
C ARG A 156 -24.35 -2.07 -22.80
N GLN A 157 -23.03 -2.13 -22.63
CA GLN A 157 -22.36 -2.28 -21.35
C GLN A 157 -21.05 -1.48 -21.38
N HIS A 158 -20.82 -0.72 -20.31
CA HIS A 158 -19.54 -0.09 -20.01
C HIS A 158 -18.94 -0.78 -18.78
N LEU A 159 -17.68 -1.20 -18.87
CA LEU A 159 -16.91 -1.84 -17.80
C LEU A 159 -15.74 -0.92 -17.46
N LYS A 160 -15.70 -0.41 -16.24
CA LYS A 160 -14.66 0.50 -15.76
C LYS A 160 -14.15 -0.02 -14.42
N GLN A 161 -12.83 -0.15 -14.28
CA GLN A 161 -12.18 -0.65 -13.04
C GLN A 161 -12.08 0.42 -11.95
N TYR A 162 -12.27 1.70 -12.30
CA TYR A 162 -12.18 2.83 -11.37
C TYR A 162 -13.51 3.62 -11.29
N ASP A 163 -14.04 3.77 -10.07
CA ASP A 163 -15.07 4.76 -9.73
C ASP A 163 -14.44 5.91 -8.93
N GLU A 164 -15.09 7.08 -8.90
CA GLU A 164 -14.60 8.40 -8.42
C GLU A 164 -14.23 8.47 -6.91
N GLN A 165 -14.06 7.33 -6.22
CA GLN A 165 -13.88 7.23 -4.78
C GLN A 165 -12.58 6.54 -4.34
N TRP A 166 -11.56 6.41 -5.20
CA TRP A 166 -10.22 5.88 -4.87
C TRP A 166 -10.21 4.49 -4.18
N TYR A 167 -11.30 3.73 -4.31
CA TYR A 167 -11.37 2.32 -3.94
C TYR A 167 -11.16 1.50 -5.23
N LEU A 168 -10.39 0.41 -5.15
CA LEU A 168 -10.17 -0.53 -6.24
C LEU A 168 -11.11 -1.75 -6.09
N PRO A 169 -12.41 -1.68 -6.43
CA PRO A 169 -13.14 -2.92 -6.69
C PRO A 169 -12.75 -3.40 -8.09
N GLY A 170 -12.30 -4.64 -8.21
CA GLY A 170 -12.20 -5.30 -9.52
C GLY A 170 -13.51 -5.22 -10.32
N LEU A 171 -13.45 -5.55 -11.61
CA LEU A 171 -14.59 -5.46 -12.52
C LEU A 171 -15.80 -6.28 -12.03
N ASP A 172 -17.03 -5.77 -12.21
CA ASP A 172 -18.26 -6.49 -11.80
C ASP A 172 -18.37 -7.86 -12.51
N ILE A 173 -18.11 -8.93 -11.76
CA ILE A 173 -18.16 -10.31 -12.26
C ILE A 173 -19.53 -10.67 -12.84
N VAL A 174 -20.62 -10.08 -12.35
CA VAL A 174 -21.97 -10.33 -12.89
C VAL A 174 -22.09 -9.74 -14.29
N ALA A 175 -21.49 -8.57 -14.53
CA ALA A 175 -21.42 -7.98 -15.85
C ALA A 175 -20.50 -8.81 -16.76
N LEU A 176 -19.34 -9.24 -16.29
CA LEU A 176 -18.41 -10.10 -17.03
C LEU A 176 -19.06 -11.44 -17.42
N GLU A 177 -19.65 -12.17 -16.47
CA GLU A 177 -20.30 -13.46 -16.71
C GLU A 177 -21.49 -13.36 -17.65
N LYS A 178 -22.21 -12.24 -17.64
CA LYS A 178 -23.37 -11.99 -18.49
C LYS A 178 -22.97 -11.69 -19.93
N TRP A 179 -21.91 -10.90 -20.12
CA TRP A 179 -21.57 -10.34 -21.43
C TRP A 179 -20.42 -11.07 -22.12
N LEU A 180 -19.42 -11.58 -21.39
CA LEU A 180 -18.15 -12.06 -21.95
C LEU A 180 -17.95 -13.57 -21.77
N VAL A 181 -17.19 -14.19 -22.68
CA VAL A 181 -16.78 -15.60 -22.58
C VAL A 181 -15.79 -15.81 -21.43
N GLU A 182 -15.78 -17.01 -20.83
CA GLU A 182 -15.00 -17.31 -19.62
C GLU A 182 -13.48 -17.23 -19.84
N GLU A 183 -13.02 -17.36 -21.09
CA GLU A 183 -11.61 -17.26 -21.46
C GLU A 183 -11.05 -15.84 -21.34
N LEU A 184 -11.91 -14.82 -21.15
CA LEU A 184 -11.54 -13.41 -21.18
C LEU A 184 -11.43 -12.76 -19.80
N TYR A 185 -11.74 -13.45 -18.71
CA TYR A 185 -11.60 -12.91 -17.36
C TYR A 185 -11.13 -13.95 -16.35
N ALA A 186 -10.50 -13.45 -15.29
CA ALA A 186 -10.14 -14.20 -14.10
C ALA A 186 -10.64 -13.45 -12.86
N ALA A 187 -10.65 -14.15 -11.73
CA ALA A 187 -11.07 -13.63 -10.44
C ALA A 187 -10.27 -14.30 -9.33
N ASP A 188 -10.07 -13.60 -8.22
CA ASP A 188 -9.57 -14.17 -6.96
C ASP A 188 -10.45 -13.81 -5.75
N GLU A 189 -9.87 -13.87 -4.55
CA GLU A 189 -10.59 -13.60 -3.29
C GLU A 189 -11.00 -12.12 -3.16
N GLU A 190 -10.28 -11.21 -3.82
CA GLU A 190 -10.42 -9.75 -3.64
C GLU A 190 -10.94 -9.06 -4.92
N GLU A 191 -10.56 -9.51 -6.12
CA GLU A 191 -10.82 -8.81 -7.38
C GLU A 191 -11.20 -9.69 -8.58
N CYS A 192 -11.64 -9.06 -9.66
CA CYS A 192 -11.92 -9.65 -10.96
C CYS A 192 -11.30 -8.78 -12.06
N TRP A 193 -10.61 -9.38 -13.02
CA TRP A 193 -9.90 -8.66 -14.09
C TRP A 193 -10.05 -9.36 -15.43
N LEU A 194 -9.90 -8.59 -16.51
CA LEU A 194 -9.85 -9.12 -17.86
C LEU A 194 -8.46 -9.73 -18.11
N ILE A 195 -8.41 -10.84 -18.85
CA ILE A 195 -7.16 -11.51 -19.22
C ILE A 195 -6.99 -11.49 -20.74
N ARG A 196 -5.74 -11.27 -21.16
CA ARG A 196 -5.25 -11.45 -22.53
C ARG A 196 -4.30 -12.64 -22.59
N GLY A 197 -3.95 -13.11 -23.80
CA GLY A 197 -3.03 -14.23 -23.95
C GLY A 197 -3.35 -15.17 -25.10
N SER A 198 -2.59 -16.27 -25.18
CA SER A 198 -2.65 -17.23 -26.28
C SER A 198 -4.04 -17.82 -26.54
N ASP A 199 -4.83 -18.01 -25.50
CA ASP A 199 -6.16 -18.64 -25.59
C ASP A 199 -7.20 -17.67 -26.18
N VAL A 200 -7.20 -16.41 -25.71
CA VAL A 200 -8.01 -15.32 -26.28
C VAL A 200 -7.63 -15.08 -27.74
N LEU A 201 -6.33 -15.02 -28.04
CA LEU A 201 -5.84 -14.84 -29.41
C LEU A 201 -6.22 -16.01 -30.33
N GLN A 202 -6.20 -17.25 -29.84
CA GLN A 202 -6.70 -18.41 -30.60
C GLN A 202 -8.21 -18.32 -30.86
N HIS A 203 -8.98 -17.85 -29.89
CA HIS A 203 -10.42 -17.65 -30.03
C HIS A 203 -10.76 -16.58 -31.07
N LEU A 204 -10.03 -15.46 -31.04
CA LEU A 204 -10.08 -14.40 -32.05
C LEU A 204 -9.66 -14.92 -33.43
N LYS A 205 -8.54 -15.65 -33.55
CA LYS A 205 -8.08 -16.28 -34.81
C LYS A 205 -9.09 -17.28 -35.37
N ALA A 206 -9.85 -17.96 -34.52
CA ALA A 206 -10.93 -18.86 -34.92
C ALA A 206 -12.22 -18.12 -35.33
N GLY A 207 -12.27 -16.78 -35.22
CA GLY A 207 -13.43 -15.96 -35.57
C GLY A 207 -14.61 -16.11 -34.62
N LYS A 208 -14.40 -16.70 -33.44
CA LYS A 208 -15.44 -16.90 -32.43
C LYS A 208 -15.80 -15.57 -31.76
N SER A 209 -17.03 -15.46 -31.29
CA SER A 209 -17.49 -14.27 -30.56
C SER A 209 -16.86 -14.21 -29.17
N LEU A 210 -16.49 -13.01 -28.73
CA LEU A 210 -16.12 -12.75 -27.33
C LEU A 210 -17.33 -12.51 -26.43
N LEU A 211 -18.53 -12.39 -27.02
CA LEU A 211 -19.77 -12.22 -26.27
C LEU A 211 -20.47 -13.56 -26.04
N LYS A 212 -21.08 -13.73 -24.88
CA LYS A 212 -22.02 -14.84 -24.63
C LYS A 212 -23.33 -14.58 -25.38
N VAL A 213 -23.87 -15.63 -26.04
CA VAL A 213 -25.06 -15.56 -26.92
C VAL A 213 -26.23 -14.87 -26.21
N GLN A 214 -26.62 -13.69 -26.68
CA GLN A 214 -27.87 -13.05 -26.27
C GLN A 214 -29.03 -13.64 -27.10
N SER A 215 -29.81 -14.54 -26.51
CA SER A 215 -31.17 -14.76 -27.01
C SER A 215 -31.99 -13.52 -26.70
N GLU A 216 -32.34 -12.76 -27.74
CA GLU A 216 -33.41 -11.77 -27.69
C GLU A 216 -34.73 -12.47 -27.34
N ASP A 217 -35.04 -12.60 -26.05
CA ASP A 217 -36.40 -12.69 -25.50
C ASP A 217 -36.31 -12.91 -23.98
N SER A 218 -36.50 -11.84 -23.21
CA SER A 218 -37.17 -11.91 -21.90
C SER A 218 -37.39 -10.50 -21.34
N LEU A 219 -38.19 -9.72 -22.05
CA LEU A 219 -39.06 -8.75 -21.39
C LEU A 219 -40.09 -9.56 -20.59
N LEU A 220 -39.74 -9.95 -19.35
CA LEU A 220 -40.59 -10.76 -18.49
C LEU A 220 -41.79 -9.94 -18.00
N GLN A 221 -42.98 -10.45 -18.32
CA GLN A 221 -44.23 -10.14 -17.64
C GLN A 221 -44.15 -10.47 -16.13
N PRO A 222 -45.04 -9.89 -15.29
CA PRO A 222 -44.99 -10.07 -13.84
C PRO A 222 -45.42 -11.49 -13.44
N GLU A 223 -44.46 -12.41 -13.37
CA GLU A 223 -44.52 -13.57 -12.47
C GLU A 223 -44.19 -13.12 -11.03
N ASP A 224 -44.93 -13.70 -10.07
CA ASP A 224 -44.77 -13.51 -8.62
C ASP A 224 -43.30 -13.73 -8.20
N ASP A 225 -42.65 -12.70 -7.65
CA ASP A 225 -41.21 -12.72 -7.31
C ASP A 225 -40.88 -13.79 -6.25
N LEU A 226 -41.87 -14.18 -5.43
CA LEU A 226 -41.74 -15.30 -4.50
C LEU A 226 -41.60 -16.64 -5.24
N GLN A 227 -42.30 -16.82 -6.36
CA GLN A 227 -42.23 -18.03 -7.17
C GLN A 227 -40.85 -18.16 -7.85
N LYS A 228 -40.28 -17.04 -8.33
CA LYS A 228 -38.92 -17.01 -8.88
C LYS A 228 -37.87 -17.32 -7.82
N LEU A 229 -38.02 -16.77 -6.62
CA LEU A 229 -37.14 -17.04 -5.49
C LEU A 229 -37.18 -18.53 -5.13
N ARG A 230 -38.37 -19.12 -4.99
CA ARG A 230 -38.54 -20.56 -4.69
C ARG A 230 -38.07 -21.49 -5.81
N ALA A 231 -38.14 -21.05 -7.06
CA ALA A 231 -37.61 -21.81 -8.19
C ALA A 231 -36.07 -21.78 -8.25
N THR A 232 -35.44 -20.75 -7.69
CA THR A 232 -33.97 -20.57 -7.69
C THR A 232 -33.34 -21.15 -6.43
N VAL A 233 -33.91 -20.84 -5.27
CA VAL A 233 -33.44 -21.31 -3.96
C VAL A 233 -34.10 -22.65 -3.64
N THR A 234 -33.50 -23.71 -4.14
CA THR A 234 -33.98 -25.09 -3.91
C THR A 234 -33.12 -25.80 -2.87
N VAL A 235 -33.66 -26.86 -2.27
CA VAL A 235 -32.89 -27.77 -1.38
C VAL A 235 -31.63 -28.25 -2.09
N GLN A 236 -31.77 -28.66 -3.35
CA GLN A 236 -30.66 -29.11 -4.18
C GLN A 236 -29.58 -28.03 -4.34
N ALA A 237 -29.96 -26.78 -4.64
CA ALA A 237 -29.00 -25.69 -4.81
C ALA A 237 -28.18 -25.44 -3.54
N ILE A 238 -28.82 -25.45 -2.37
CA ILE A 238 -28.15 -25.29 -1.08
C ILE A 238 -27.23 -26.49 -0.80
N GLU A 239 -27.70 -27.72 -1.00
CA GLU A 239 -26.88 -28.92 -0.78
C GLU A 239 -25.68 -28.99 -1.73
N GLU A 240 -25.83 -28.57 -2.99
CA GLU A 240 -24.73 -28.48 -3.95
C GLU A 240 -23.65 -27.50 -3.48
N ILE A 241 -24.04 -26.31 -2.99
CA ILE A 241 -23.09 -25.34 -2.43
C ILE A 241 -22.37 -25.93 -1.22
N LEU A 242 -23.12 -26.48 -0.27
CA LEU A 242 -22.55 -27.01 0.97
C LEU A 242 -21.63 -28.21 0.70
N ALA A 243 -21.83 -28.96 -0.38
CA ALA A 243 -20.99 -30.10 -0.75
C ALA A 243 -19.67 -29.72 -1.46
N LEU A 244 -19.45 -28.44 -1.80
CA LEU A 244 -18.24 -28.00 -2.48
C LEU A 244 -16.99 -28.19 -1.59
N PRO A 245 -15.86 -28.68 -2.13
CA PRO A 245 -14.59 -28.82 -1.40
C PRO A 245 -14.19 -27.59 -0.58
N LEU A 246 -14.32 -26.38 -1.16
CA LEU A 246 -14.06 -25.12 -0.48
C LEU A 246 -14.85 -24.98 0.83
N VAL A 247 -16.15 -25.30 0.79
CA VAL A 247 -17.03 -25.22 1.96
C VAL A 247 -16.78 -26.37 2.93
N GLN A 248 -16.50 -27.58 2.42
CA GLN A 248 -16.24 -28.75 3.27
C GLN A 248 -14.90 -28.67 4.02
N GLU A 249 -13.92 -27.96 3.48
CA GLU A 249 -12.54 -27.95 3.99
C GLU A 249 -12.12 -26.61 4.61
N LYS A 250 -12.45 -25.47 3.98
CA LYS A 250 -12.06 -24.12 4.44
C LYS A 250 -13.16 -23.48 5.29
N TYR A 251 -14.41 -23.52 4.83
CA TYR A 251 -15.55 -22.84 5.49
C TYR A 251 -16.56 -23.81 6.09
N ASN A 252 -16.09 -24.73 6.93
CA ASN A 252 -16.86 -25.88 7.42
C ASN A 252 -17.41 -25.75 8.84
N ASP A 253 -17.14 -24.65 9.53
CA ASP A 253 -17.64 -24.44 10.89
C ASP A 253 -18.21 -23.03 11.10
N TYR A 254 -19.53 -22.93 10.96
CA TYR A 254 -20.31 -21.70 11.12
C TYR A 254 -20.11 -20.96 12.47
N TYR A 255 -19.56 -21.62 13.48
CA TYR A 255 -19.35 -21.03 14.81
C TYR A 255 -17.88 -20.68 15.08
N ASP A 256 -17.00 -20.85 14.10
CA ASP A 256 -15.60 -20.48 14.13
C ASP A 256 -15.41 -19.31 13.16
N MET A 257 -15.01 -18.13 13.66
CA MET A 257 -14.94 -16.90 12.87
C MET A 257 -13.99 -17.00 11.67
N ASP A 258 -13.04 -17.92 11.71
CA ASP A 258 -12.09 -18.12 10.61
C ASP A 258 -12.61 -19.13 9.56
N LYS A 259 -13.76 -19.79 9.82
CA LYS A 259 -14.30 -20.91 9.02
C LYS A 259 -15.81 -20.86 8.81
N ASP A 260 -16.48 -19.79 9.20
CA ASP A 260 -17.93 -19.67 9.12
C ASP A 260 -18.42 -19.15 7.76
N GLY A 261 -17.54 -18.49 7.04
CA GLY A 261 -17.79 -17.86 5.75
C GLY A 261 -16.63 -16.99 5.30
N TYR A 262 -16.88 -16.16 4.30
CA TYR A 262 -15.94 -15.14 3.83
C TYR A 262 -16.69 -13.97 3.21
N TRP A 263 -16.01 -12.83 3.11
CA TRP A 263 -16.54 -11.63 2.51
C TRP A 263 -16.37 -11.63 0.99
N TYR A 264 -17.34 -11.06 0.30
CA TYR A 264 -17.33 -10.78 -1.12
C TYR A 264 -17.95 -9.41 -1.34
N LEU A 265 -17.10 -8.40 -1.58
CA LEU A 265 -17.49 -6.99 -1.55
C LEU A 265 -18.20 -6.69 -0.20
N ASN A 266 -19.36 -6.05 -0.26
CA ASN A 266 -20.19 -5.76 0.89
C ASN A 266 -21.07 -6.95 1.35
N LEU A 267 -20.82 -8.18 0.88
CA LEU A 267 -21.60 -9.36 1.24
C LEU A 267 -20.78 -10.39 2.03
N PHE A 268 -21.26 -10.81 3.19
CA PHE A 268 -20.73 -11.95 3.92
C PHE A 268 -21.43 -13.25 3.48
N LEU A 269 -20.67 -14.24 3.01
CA LEU A 269 -21.20 -15.55 2.56
C LEU A 269 -20.91 -16.62 3.62
N GLY A 270 -21.91 -16.99 4.41
CA GLY A 270 -21.78 -17.94 5.52
C GLY A 270 -22.39 -19.32 5.25
N PHE A 271 -21.78 -20.38 5.80
CA PHE A 271 -22.18 -21.77 5.53
C PHE A 271 -22.31 -22.60 6.80
N ARG A 272 -23.46 -23.26 6.98
CA ARG A 272 -23.69 -24.21 8.08
C ARG A 272 -23.97 -25.60 7.53
N LEU A 273 -23.01 -26.49 7.75
CA LEU A 273 -23.15 -27.91 7.42
C LEU A 273 -24.19 -28.60 8.32
N PRO A 274 -24.90 -29.63 7.82
CA PRO A 274 -25.88 -30.37 8.62
C PRO A 274 -25.20 -31.12 9.78
N LYS A 275 -25.56 -30.78 11.02
CA LYS A 275 -25.13 -31.45 12.27
C LYS A 275 -26.37 -31.93 13.05
N PRO A 276 -26.27 -32.97 13.91
CA PRO A 276 -27.42 -33.41 14.71
C PRO A 276 -28.03 -32.25 15.52
N GLY A 277 -29.29 -31.91 15.25
CA GLY A 277 -30.00 -30.80 15.90
C GLY A 277 -29.84 -29.42 15.24
N LEU A 278 -29.06 -29.29 14.16
CA LEU A 278 -28.90 -28.05 13.39
C LEU A 278 -29.22 -28.27 11.91
N SER A 279 -30.09 -27.43 11.35
CA SER A 279 -30.40 -27.45 9.91
C SER A 279 -29.20 -26.99 9.08
N ALA A 280 -29.01 -27.61 7.92
CA ALA A 280 -28.15 -27.07 6.89
C ALA A 280 -28.65 -25.67 6.49
N ARG A 281 -27.75 -24.70 6.40
CA ARG A 281 -28.09 -23.30 6.16
C ARG A 281 -27.01 -22.64 5.31
N VAL A 282 -27.44 -21.76 4.42
CA VAL A 282 -26.59 -20.76 3.79
C VAL A 282 -27.05 -19.39 4.28
N VAL A 283 -26.11 -18.50 4.56
CA VAL A 283 -26.38 -17.14 5.04
C VAL A 283 -25.70 -16.15 4.13
N ILE A 284 -26.39 -15.06 3.83
CA ILE A 284 -25.82 -13.92 3.12
C ILE A 284 -26.04 -12.69 3.97
N GLY A 285 -24.99 -12.21 4.62
CA GLY A 285 -24.96 -10.90 5.25
C GLY A 285 -24.67 -9.83 4.21
N GLU A 286 -25.26 -8.67 4.36
CA GLU A 286 -24.96 -7.47 3.58
C GLU A 286 -24.60 -6.37 4.55
N GLU A 287 -23.44 -5.78 4.35
CA GLU A 287 -23.02 -4.59 5.05
C GLU A 287 -23.94 -3.44 4.63
N ILE A 288 -24.59 -2.86 5.64
CA ILE A 288 -25.49 -1.74 5.53
C ILE A 288 -25.07 -0.70 6.55
N VAL A 289 -25.24 0.57 6.22
CA VAL A 289 -25.15 1.62 7.23
C VAL A 289 -26.51 1.69 7.91
N ASN A 290 -26.55 1.51 9.23
CA ASN A 290 -27.79 1.58 9.99
C ASN A 290 -28.31 3.03 10.11
N GLU A 291 -29.47 3.22 10.72
CA GLU A 291 -30.08 4.55 10.88
C GLU A 291 -29.22 5.53 11.70
N ASP A 292 -28.25 5.01 12.47
CA ASP A 292 -27.32 5.78 13.30
C ASP A 292 -26.01 6.13 12.56
N GLY A 293 -25.87 5.73 11.29
CA GLY A 293 -24.66 6.00 10.49
C GLY A 293 -23.49 5.06 10.80
N GLU A 294 -23.74 3.99 11.57
CA GLU A 294 -22.73 2.95 11.89
C GLU A 294 -22.87 1.76 10.93
N ASP A 295 -21.75 1.11 10.63
CA ASP A 295 -21.74 -0.14 9.86
C ASP A 295 -22.47 -1.24 10.64
N ASP A 296 -23.48 -1.85 10.01
CA ASP A 296 -24.25 -2.97 10.53
C ASP A 296 -24.47 -4.01 9.43
N LEU A 297 -25.08 -5.14 9.79
CA LEU A 297 -25.30 -6.25 8.87
C LEU A 297 -26.77 -6.61 8.73
N PHE A 298 -27.20 -6.79 7.49
CA PHE A 298 -28.51 -7.34 7.15
C PHE A 298 -28.36 -8.74 6.57
N PHE A 299 -28.92 -9.75 7.21
CA PHE A 299 -28.76 -11.14 6.77
C PHE A 299 -30.00 -11.70 6.10
N PHE A 300 -29.79 -12.50 5.05
CA PHE A 300 -30.75 -13.47 4.54
C PHE A 300 -30.30 -14.88 4.93
N HIS A 301 -31.19 -15.67 5.50
CA HIS A 301 -30.94 -17.07 5.85
C HIS A 301 -31.80 -18.01 5.02
N TYR A 302 -31.15 -19.02 4.43
CA TYR A 302 -31.75 -20.05 3.61
C TYR A 302 -31.56 -21.40 4.30
N ASP A 303 -32.58 -21.83 5.05
CA ASP A 303 -32.53 -23.00 5.91
C ASP A 303 -33.19 -24.21 5.23
N ILE A 304 -32.54 -25.37 5.28
CA ILE A 304 -33.19 -26.63 4.93
C ILE A 304 -34.00 -27.10 6.14
N ALA A 305 -35.31 -26.90 6.08
CA ALA A 305 -36.27 -27.44 7.05
C ALA A 305 -36.67 -28.87 6.66
N VAL A 306 -36.82 -29.75 7.64
CA VAL A 306 -37.27 -31.13 7.46
C VAL A 306 -38.58 -31.32 8.23
N ASP A 307 -39.62 -31.79 7.56
CA ASP A 307 -40.91 -32.06 8.22
C ASP A 307 -40.94 -33.41 8.96
N GLU A 308 -42.06 -33.70 9.63
CA GLU A 308 -42.25 -34.95 10.39
C GLU A 308 -42.24 -36.21 9.50
N GLN A 309 -42.41 -36.07 8.20
CA GLN A 309 -42.35 -37.14 7.20
C GLN A 309 -40.95 -37.31 6.61
N GLY A 310 -40.03 -36.38 6.87
CA GLY A 310 -38.66 -36.39 6.36
C GLY A 310 -38.48 -35.60 5.05
N ASP A 311 -39.50 -34.89 4.59
CA ASP A 311 -39.42 -34.08 3.37
C ASP A 311 -38.70 -32.76 3.64
N LYS A 312 -37.76 -32.41 2.75
CA LYS A 312 -36.93 -31.21 2.85
C LYS A 312 -37.58 -30.04 2.11
N THR A 313 -37.64 -28.89 2.76
CA THR A 313 -38.08 -27.62 2.18
C THR A 313 -37.10 -26.50 2.53
N VAL A 314 -37.11 -25.41 1.75
CA VAL A 314 -36.31 -24.23 2.09
C VAL A 314 -37.18 -23.24 2.86
N ALA A 315 -36.77 -22.95 4.09
CA ALA A 315 -37.32 -21.87 4.89
C ALA A 315 -36.47 -20.61 4.70
N LEU A 316 -37.14 -19.49 4.40
CA LEU A 316 -36.53 -18.22 4.05
C LEU A 316 -36.72 -17.23 5.20
N TYR A 317 -35.62 -16.70 5.71
CA TYR A 317 -35.62 -15.73 6.80
C TYR A 317 -34.71 -14.55 6.49
N TYR A 318 -34.92 -13.47 7.23
CA TYR A 318 -33.99 -12.35 7.30
C TYR A 318 -33.73 -11.97 8.75
N GLN A 319 -32.64 -11.27 8.98
CA GLN A 319 -32.23 -10.77 10.30
C GLN A 319 -31.62 -9.37 10.13
N GLU A 320 -32.06 -8.44 10.98
CA GLU A 320 -31.55 -7.07 11.04
C GLU A 320 -30.54 -6.97 12.18
N GLY A 321 -29.30 -6.66 11.83
CA GLY A 321 -28.18 -6.52 12.73
C GLY A 321 -27.40 -7.81 12.97
N ASN A 322 -26.12 -7.66 13.34
CA ASN A 322 -25.26 -8.76 13.75
C ASN A 322 -25.52 -9.19 15.21
N GLY A 323 -25.38 -10.49 15.50
CA GLY A 323 -25.53 -11.06 16.86
C GLY A 323 -26.56 -12.20 16.98
N HIS A 324 -26.32 -13.14 17.90
CA HIS A 324 -27.20 -14.29 18.15
C HIS A 324 -28.49 -13.92 18.90
N GLU A 325 -28.51 -12.75 19.52
CA GLU A 325 -29.63 -12.15 20.22
C GLU A 325 -30.64 -11.46 19.29
N LYS A 326 -30.27 -11.24 18.03
CA LYS A 326 -31.14 -10.63 17.01
C LYS A 326 -32.17 -11.64 16.52
N GLU A 327 -33.40 -11.17 16.31
CA GLU A 327 -34.53 -12.04 15.96
C GLU A 327 -34.52 -12.43 14.48
N LEU A 328 -34.63 -13.73 14.21
CA LEU A 328 -34.77 -14.28 12.86
C LEU A 328 -36.23 -14.19 12.41
N LYS A 329 -36.52 -13.35 11.41
CA LYS A 329 -37.89 -13.08 10.94
C LYS A 329 -38.17 -13.80 9.61
N PRO A 330 -39.37 -14.37 9.38
CA PRO A 330 -39.70 -14.98 8.10
C PRO A 330 -39.74 -13.93 6.99
N LEU A 331 -39.20 -14.26 5.81
CA LEU A 331 -39.20 -13.37 4.65
C LEU A 331 -40.64 -13.09 4.19
N PRO A 332 -41.10 -11.81 4.15
CA PRO A 332 -42.48 -11.50 3.79
C PRO A 332 -42.81 -11.90 2.35
N PRO A 333 -43.90 -12.66 2.10
CA PRO A 333 -44.25 -13.15 0.77
C PRO A 333 -44.78 -12.05 -0.17
N ASP A 334 -45.15 -10.89 0.37
CA ASP A 334 -45.71 -9.74 -0.31
C ASP A 334 -44.73 -8.57 -0.47
N ASP A 335 -43.53 -8.65 0.13
CA ASP A 335 -42.49 -7.64 -0.03
C ASP A 335 -41.62 -7.90 -1.26
N THR A 336 -42.05 -7.33 -2.39
CA THR A 336 -41.36 -7.43 -3.67
C THR A 336 -39.89 -7.00 -3.63
N ASN A 337 -39.54 -5.98 -2.83
CA ASN A 337 -38.17 -5.48 -2.78
C ASN A 337 -37.26 -6.45 -2.02
N MET A 338 -37.71 -6.95 -0.88
CA MET A 338 -36.98 -7.97 -0.12
C MET A 338 -36.83 -9.27 -0.91
N LEU A 339 -37.87 -9.72 -1.63
CA LEU A 339 -37.81 -10.93 -2.45
C LEU A 339 -36.81 -10.79 -3.62
N LYS A 340 -36.80 -9.65 -4.31
CA LYS A 340 -35.82 -9.36 -5.37
C LYS A 340 -34.41 -9.26 -4.82
N LYS A 341 -34.24 -8.67 -3.63
CA LYS A 341 -32.95 -8.54 -2.94
C LYS A 341 -32.40 -9.91 -2.54
N ALA A 342 -33.20 -10.73 -1.87
CA ALA A 342 -32.86 -12.11 -1.52
C ALA A 342 -32.51 -12.97 -2.75
N LEU A 343 -33.25 -12.82 -3.85
CA LEU A 343 -32.98 -13.55 -5.09
C LEU A 343 -31.65 -13.12 -5.73
N ARG A 344 -31.38 -11.81 -5.74
CA ARG A 344 -30.13 -11.24 -6.28
C ARG A 344 -28.93 -11.73 -5.51
N HIS A 345 -28.99 -11.64 -4.18
CA HIS A 345 -27.92 -12.07 -3.29
C HIS A 345 -27.64 -13.57 -3.40
N PHE A 346 -28.69 -14.40 -3.41
CA PHE A 346 -28.51 -15.85 -3.58
C PHE A 346 -27.83 -16.21 -4.91
N LYS A 347 -28.18 -15.53 -6.00
CA LYS A 347 -27.50 -15.73 -7.30
C LYS A 347 -26.02 -15.33 -7.24
N ARG A 348 -25.69 -14.22 -6.58
CA ARG A 348 -24.30 -13.79 -6.36
C ARG A 348 -23.51 -14.82 -5.55
N LEU A 349 -24.09 -15.34 -4.47
CA LEU A 349 -23.48 -16.40 -3.67
C LEU A 349 -23.21 -17.66 -4.52
N VAL A 350 -24.19 -18.14 -5.28
CA VAL A 350 -24.02 -19.35 -6.11
C VAL A 350 -22.90 -19.18 -7.13
N ALA A 351 -22.84 -18.03 -7.81
CA ALA A 351 -21.80 -17.74 -8.79
C ALA A 351 -20.41 -17.68 -8.13
N LYS A 352 -20.27 -16.86 -7.08
CA LYS A 352 -19.00 -16.65 -6.38
C LYS A 352 -18.46 -17.93 -5.75
N VAL A 353 -19.26 -18.65 -4.96
CA VAL A 353 -18.79 -19.87 -4.27
C VAL A 353 -18.38 -20.96 -5.26
N ARG A 354 -19.01 -21.03 -6.45
CA ARG A 354 -18.61 -21.97 -7.50
C ARG A 354 -17.31 -21.57 -8.18
N ALA A 355 -17.14 -20.28 -8.48
CA ALA A 355 -15.89 -19.74 -9.03
C ALA A 355 -14.72 -19.98 -8.07
N ASP A 356 -14.91 -19.64 -6.80
CA ASP A 356 -13.91 -19.77 -5.75
C ASP A 356 -13.57 -21.23 -5.48
N ASN A 357 -14.57 -22.12 -5.50
CA ASN A 357 -14.31 -23.54 -5.37
C ASN A 357 -13.47 -24.08 -6.55
N LYS A 358 -13.71 -23.60 -7.78
CA LYS A 358 -12.91 -24.00 -8.94
C LYS A 358 -11.46 -23.54 -8.80
N GLN A 359 -11.24 -22.32 -8.32
CA GLN A 359 -9.90 -21.80 -8.03
C GLN A 359 -9.22 -22.56 -6.88
N TYR A 360 -9.92 -22.77 -5.77
CA TYR A 360 -9.44 -23.53 -4.62
C TYR A 360 -9.00 -24.95 -4.99
N VAL A 361 -9.81 -25.67 -5.77
CA VAL A 361 -9.46 -27.02 -6.24
C VAL A 361 -8.25 -26.96 -7.17
N LYS A 362 -8.21 -26.01 -8.12
CA LYS A 362 -7.06 -25.85 -9.03
C LYS A 362 -5.78 -25.52 -8.28
N GLU A 363 -5.84 -24.64 -7.30
CA GLU A 363 -4.70 -24.23 -6.49
C GLU A 363 -4.23 -25.38 -5.61
N LYS A 364 -5.16 -26.09 -4.96
CA LYS A 364 -4.84 -27.29 -4.19
C LYS A 364 -4.19 -28.38 -5.04
N ASP A 365 -4.72 -28.64 -6.24
CA ASP A 365 -4.14 -29.60 -7.17
C ASP A 365 -2.77 -29.14 -7.67
N ARG A 366 -2.57 -27.84 -7.91
CA ARG A 366 -1.28 -27.24 -8.25
C ARG A 366 -0.28 -27.43 -7.11
N GLN A 367 -0.64 -27.06 -5.88
CA GLN A 367 0.23 -27.19 -4.71
C GLN A 367 0.58 -28.65 -4.42
N ILE A 368 -0.38 -29.57 -4.57
CA ILE A 368 -0.12 -31.01 -4.46
C ILE A 368 0.84 -31.46 -5.56
N ALA A 369 0.62 -31.04 -6.81
CA ALA A 369 1.48 -31.41 -7.93
C ALA A 369 2.89 -30.81 -7.81
N GLU A 370 3.02 -29.56 -7.35
CA GLU A 370 4.29 -28.89 -7.08
C GLU A 370 5.03 -29.53 -5.91
N SER A 371 4.33 -29.86 -4.83
CA SER A 371 4.89 -30.59 -3.68
C SER A 371 5.33 -32.00 -4.06
N ASP A 372 4.53 -32.72 -4.86
CA ASP A 372 4.90 -34.04 -5.37
C ASP A 372 6.09 -33.95 -6.35
N ALA A 373 6.09 -32.98 -7.26
CA ALA A 373 7.21 -32.74 -8.17
C ALA A 373 8.49 -32.33 -7.42
N PHE A 374 8.37 -31.49 -6.38
CA PHE A 374 9.47 -31.11 -5.49
C PHE A 374 10.01 -32.31 -4.73
N ARG A 375 9.15 -33.16 -4.17
CA ARG A 375 9.53 -34.40 -3.49
C ARG A 375 10.23 -35.36 -4.43
N ILE A 376 9.69 -35.58 -5.64
CA ILE A 376 10.29 -36.46 -6.65
C ILE A 376 11.67 -35.92 -7.07
N LYS A 377 11.79 -34.61 -7.33
CA LYS A 377 13.08 -33.96 -7.64
C LYS A 377 14.07 -34.11 -6.49
N LYS A 378 13.63 -33.92 -5.23
CA LYS A 378 14.47 -34.09 -4.03
C LYS A 378 14.96 -35.52 -3.89
N GLU A 379 14.07 -36.51 -4.02
CA GLU A 379 14.45 -37.92 -3.95
C GLU A 379 15.42 -38.32 -5.06
N GLN A 380 15.21 -37.84 -6.28
CA GLN A 380 16.11 -38.11 -7.40
C GLN A 380 17.47 -37.45 -7.18
N PHE A 381 17.49 -36.16 -6.81
CA PHE A 381 18.73 -35.44 -6.49
C PHE A 381 19.52 -36.14 -5.39
N MET A 382 18.87 -36.59 -4.32
CA MET A 382 19.55 -37.28 -3.23
C MET A 382 20.13 -38.64 -3.66
N LYS A 383 19.50 -39.33 -4.61
CA LYS A 383 20.07 -40.55 -5.24
C LYS A 383 21.30 -40.21 -6.08
N ASP A 384 21.19 -39.20 -6.94
CA ASP A 384 22.30 -38.76 -7.81
C ASP A 384 23.49 -38.28 -6.96
N LEU A 385 23.22 -37.55 -5.88
CA LEU A 385 24.22 -37.12 -4.89
C LEU A 385 24.88 -38.31 -4.19
N ALA A 386 24.12 -39.35 -3.85
CA ALA A 386 24.66 -40.57 -3.24
C ALA A 386 25.58 -41.33 -4.21
N GLU A 387 25.29 -41.31 -5.50
CA GLU A 387 26.08 -41.96 -6.55
C GLU A 387 27.27 -41.10 -7.05
N GLN A 388 27.27 -39.79 -6.79
CA GLN A 388 28.35 -38.88 -7.20
C GLN A 388 29.71 -39.32 -6.64
N GLU A 389 30.70 -39.45 -7.53
CA GLU A 389 32.08 -39.74 -7.16
C GLU A 389 32.79 -38.49 -6.62
N ASP A 390 33.63 -38.68 -5.61
CA ASP A 390 34.42 -37.62 -5.00
C ASP A 390 35.51 -37.14 -5.97
N LEU A 391 35.69 -35.82 -6.10
CA LEU A 391 36.82 -35.27 -6.84
C LEU A 391 38.10 -35.36 -6.00
N VAL A 392 39.16 -35.87 -6.64
CA VAL A 392 40.50 -36.03 -6.05
C VAL A 392 41.47 -35.07 -6.74
N ASP A 393 42.20 -34.28 -5.94
CA ASP A 393 43.30 -33.40 -6.35
C ASP A 393 43.00 -32.38 -7.48
N ARG A 394 41.73 -32.00 -7.65
CA ARG A 394 41.33 -30.87 -8.49
C ARG A 394 41.46 -29.56 -7.73
N THR A 395 42.19 -28.62 -8.30
CA THR A 395 42.35 -27.26 -7.79
C THR A 395 42.10 -26.25 -8.89
N CYS A 396 41.72 -25.04 -8.51
CA CYS A 396 41.66 -23.86 -9.39
C CYS A 396 42.24 -22.65 -8.64
N THR A 397 42.84 -21.73 -9.37
CA THR A 397 43.31 -20.46 -8.81
C THR A 397 42.37 -19.36 -9.26
N LEU A 398 41.70 -18.73 -8.31
CA LEU A 398 40.77 -17.63 -8.53
C LEU A 398 41.11 -16.51 -7.55
N LEU A 399 41.06 -15.24 -8.00
CA LEU A 399 41.48 -14.08 -7.20
C LEU A 399 42.89 -14.23 -6.56
N GLY A 400 43.78 -14.97 -7.20
CA GLY A 400 45.15 -15.22 -6.70
C GLY A 400 45.26 -16.28 -5.59
N HIS A 401 44.16 -16.86 -5.12
CA HIS A 401 44.15 -17.95 -4.13
C HIS A 401 43.86 -19.29 -4.77
N THR A 402 44.50 -20.35 -4.26
CA THR A 402 44.29 -21.71 -4.77
C THR A 402 43.23 -22.43 -3.96
N PHE A 403 42.09 -22.69 -4.60
CA PHE A 403 40.99 -23.46 -4.04
C PHE A 403 41.08 -24.91 -4.49
N ARG A 404 40.66 -25.83 -3.61
CA ARG A 404 40.29 -27.18 -4.01
C ARG A 404 38.86 -27.16 -4.52
N VAL A 405 38.63 -27.75 -5.69
CA VAL A 405 37.28 -27.94 -6.23
C VAL A 405 36.71 -29.22 -5.63
N ILE A 406 35.59 -29.14 -4.94
CA ILE A 406 34.93 -30.28 -4.32
C ILE A 406 33.52 -30.45 -4.86
N THR A 407 33.03 -31.70 -4.86
CA THR A 407 31.67 -32.01 -5.30
C THR A 407 30.62 -31.59 -4.28
N VAL A 408 29.37 -31.48 -4.71
CA VAL A 408 28.23 -31.22 -3.83
C VAL A 408 28.17 -32.25 -2.69
N LYS A 409 28.44 -33.54 -2.99
CA LYS A 409 28.51 -34.61 -1.97
C LYS A 409 29.62 -34.40 -0.94
N GLN A 410 30.77 -33.86 -1.35
CA GLN A 410 31.87 -33.56 -0.44
C GLN A 410 31.54 -32.34 0.44
N ALA A 411 30.87 -31.33 -0.13
CA ALA A 411 30.39 -30.15 0.61
C ALA A 411 29.30 -30.52 1.62
N ASP A 412 28.35 -31.37 1.25
CA ASP A 412 27.26 -31.88 2.10
C ASP A 412 27.77 -32.44 3.45
N ARG A 413 28.86 -33.24 3.41
CA ARG A 413 29.49 -33.80 4.61
C ARG A 413 30.04 -32.74 5.57
N ILE A 414 30.33 -31.55 5.08
CA ILE A 414 30.85 -30.41 5.85
C ILE A 414 29.68 -29.55 6.33
N LEU A 415 28.77 -29.18 5.42
CA LEU A 415 27.70 -28.22 5.68
C LEU A 415 26.59 -28.77 6.59
N ASN A 416 26.23 -30.05 6.45
CA ASN A 416 25.17 -30.67 7.28
C ASN A 416 25.52 -30.76 8.77
N ALA A 417 26.78 -30.56 9.15
CA ALA A 417 27.20 -30.53 10.55
C ALA A 417 26.93 -29.17 11.22
N ILE A 418 26.59 -28.13 10.44
CA ILE A 418 26.38 -26.78 10.96
C ILE A 418 24.92 -26.63 11.37
N VAL A 419 24.71 -26.17 12.60
CA VAL A 419 23.40 -26.00 13.21
C VAL A 419 23.20 -24.52 13.53
N HIS A 420 22.01 -24.00 13.24
CA HIS A 420 21.61 -22.64 13.59
C HIS A 420 21.59 -22.47 15.12
N PRO A 421 22.34 -21.52 15.69
CA PRO A 421 22.55 -21.48 17.14
C PRO A 421 21.32 -21.01 17.93
N ALA A 422 20.39 -20.28 17.31
CA ALA A 422 19.15 -19.84 17.98
C ALA A 422 18.00 -20.86 17.89
N HIS A 423 18.00 -21.73 16.87
CA HIS A 423 16.87 -22.62 16.55
C HIS A 423 17.20 -24.10 16.71
N ASN A 424 18.49 -24.44 16.81
CA ASN A 424 18.99 -25.80 16.90
C ASN A 424 18.56 -26.69 15.71
N THR A 425 18.46 -26.10 14.51
CA THR A 425 18.11 -26.76 13.24
C THR A 425 19.31 -26.75 12.29
N PRO A 426 19.45 -27.70 11.34
CA PRO A 426 20.50 -27.63 10.32
C PRO A 426 20.45 -26.29 9.58
N LEU A 427 21.60 -25.62 9.47
CA LEU A 427 21.66 -24.30 8.84
C LEU A 427 21.53 -24.38 7.31
N TYR A 428 22.09 -25.42 6.70
CA TYR A 428 22.13 -25.61 5.26
C TYR A 428 21.31 -26.84 4.84
N ASP A 429 20.41 -26.66 3.86
CA ASP A 429 19.85 -27.76 3.07
C ASP A 429 20.60 -27.84 1.73
N ILE A 430 21.40 -28.89 1.55
CA ILE A 430 22.18 -29.08 0.33
C ILE A 430 21.29 -29.11 -0.91
N PHE A 431 20.05 -29.61 -0.79
CA PHE A 431 19.10 -29.66 -1.90
C PHE A 431 18.68 -28.26 -2.32
N GLY A 432 18.34 -27.38 -1.36
CA GLY A 432 18.00 -25.99 -1.62
C GLY A 432 19.14 -25.21 -2.26
N SER A 433 20.36 -25.34 -1.71
CA SER A 433 21.55 -24.66 -2.25
C SER A 433 21.93 -25.12 -3.66
N ALA A 434 21.71 -26.39 -4.00
CA ALA A 434 21.98 -26.92 -5.32
C ALA A 434 20.82 -26.68 -6.30
N LEU A 435 19.60 -26.43 -5.80
CA LEU A 435 18.39 -26.22 -6.60
C LEU A 435 18.51 -25.02 -7.55
N LEU A 436 19.13 -23.95 -7.05
CA LEU A 436 19.43 -22.72 -7.79
C LEU A 436 20.23 -22.99 -9.08
N HIS A 437 20.98 -24.09 -9.11
CA HIS A 437 21.85 -24.48 -10.21
C HIS A 437 21.36 -25.72 -10.98
N LEU A 438 20.17 -26.27 -10.69
CA LEU A 438 19.67 -27.46 -11.38
C LEU A 438 19.41 -27.25 -12.88
N ASN A 439 19.20 -26.00 -13.29
CA ASN A 439 19.05 -25.61 -14.70
C ASN A 439 20.37 -25.17 -15.35
N ASP A 440 21.49 -25.18 -14.61
CA ASP A 440 22.77 -24.78 -15.15
C ASP A 440 23.24 -25.79 -16.20
N LYS A 441 23.75 -25.25 -17.32
CA LYS A 441 24.34 -26.07 -18.40
C LYS A 441 25.68 -26.69 -17.99
N HIS A 442 26.18 -26.37 -16.80
CA HIS A 442 27.52 -26.68 -16.31
C HIS A 442 27.46 -27.49 -15.02
N PRO A 443 28.47 -28.35 -14.76
CA PRO A 443 28.58 -29.06 -13.49
C PRO A 443 28.80 -28.08 -12.32
N VAL A 444 28.11 -28.37 -11.22
CA VAL A 444 28.07 -27.54 -10.01
C VAL A 444 29.08 -28.04 -8.98
N TYR A 445 29.89 -27.14 -8.44
CA TYR A 445 30.93 -27.45 -7.45
C TYR A 445 30.97 -26.43 -6.31
N TYR A 446 31.68 -26.79 -5.24
CA TYR A 446 32.05 -25.89 -4.15
C TYR A 446 33.56 -25.65 -4.17
N LEU A 447 33.97 -24.47 -3.69
CA LEU A 447 35.39 -24.14 -3.53
C LEU A 447 35.79 -24.27 -2.06
N LEU A 448 36.80 -25.07 -1.79
CA LEU A 448 37.34 -25.33 -0.46
C LEU A 448 38.76 -24.78 -0.31
N SER A 449 38.97 -23.88 0.65
CA SER A 449 40.30 -23.56 1.18
C SER A 449 40.55 -24.32 2.47
N LYS A 450 41.60 -25.16 2.50
CA LYS A 450 41.98 -25.92 3.72
C LYS A 450 42.90 -25.15 4.66
N GLU A 451 43.63 -24.18 4.12
CA GLU A 451 44.60 -23.37 4.85
C GLU A 451 44.04 -21.96 5.04
N ASN A 452 44.75 -21.14 5.84
CA ASN A 452 44.42 -19.72 5.98
C ASN A 452 44.42 -19.08 4.59
N ALA A 453 43.35 -18.36 4.27
CA ALA A 453 43.22 -17.63 3.02
C ALA A 453 43.57 -16.16 3.26
N HIS A 454 44.41 -15.60 2.39
CA HIS A 454 44.67 -14.17 2.34
C HIS A 454 44.38 -13.70 0.91
N LEU A 455 43.38 -12.84 0.78
CA LEU A 455 42.86 -12.34 -0.48
C LEU A 455 42.95 -10.82 -0.51
N GLN A 456 43.20 -10.23 -1.68
CA GLN A 456 43.10 -8.78 -1.84
C GLN A 456 41.63 -8.32 -1.71
N ARG A 457 40.72 -9.08 -2.32
CA ARG A 457 39.26 -8.91 -2.28
C ARG A 457 38.57 -10.28 -2.45
N LEU A 458 37.33 -10.41 -2.00
CA LEU A 458 36.48 -11.57 -2.27
C LEU A 458 35.18 -11.10 -2.93
N ASP A 459 35.26 -10.91 -4.24
CA ASP A 459 34.13 -10.48 -5.07
C ASP A 459 33.44 -11.70 -5.68
N MET A 460 32.25 -12.03 -5.17
CA MET A 460 31.52 -13.23 -5.59
C MET A 460 31.03 -13.12 -7.04
N LYS A 461 30.79 -11.90 -7.55
CA LYS A 461 30.42 -11.69 -8.95
C LYS A 461 31.59 -12.03 -9.86
N GLN A 462 32.75 -11.45 -9.56
CA GLN A 462 33.97 -11.72 -10.31
C GLN A 462 34.33 -13.22 -10.27
N LEU A 463 34.15 -13.87 -9.13
CA LEU A 463 34.36 -15.32 -8.99
C LEU A 463 33.41 -16.13 -9.86
N ALA A 464 32.12 -15.78 -9.88
CA ALA A 464 31.13 -16.43 -10.73
C ALA A 464 31.49 -16.27 -12.22
N GLU A 465 31.84 -15.05 -12.65
CA GLU A 465 32.26 -14.79 -14.04
C GLU A 465 33.55 -15.53 -14.44
N GLU A 466 34.54 -15.63 -13.53
CA GLU A 466 35.76 -16.39 -13.77
C GLU A 466 35.50 -17.91 -13.83
N ALA A 467 34.60 -18.43 -12.99
CA ALA A 467 34.21 -19.84 -13.00
C ALA A 467 33.39 -20.21 -14.24
N GLU A 468 32.49 -19.34 -14.69
CA GLU A 468 31.70 -19.53 -15.91
C GLU A 468 32.60 -19.66 -17.15
N ARG A 469 33.67 -18.86 -17.24
CA ARG A 469 34.70 -18.97 -18.30
C ARG A 469 35.41 -20.33 -18.29
N LEU A 470 35.41 -21.04 -17.17
CA LEU A 470 35.95 -22.39 -17.02
C LEU A 470 34.88 -23.48 -17.20
N HIS A 471 33.67 -23.11 -17.59
CA HIS A 471 32.51 -24.00 -17.74
C HIS A 471 32.14 -24.73 -16.45
N VAL A 472 32.19 -24.01 -15.33
CA VAL A 472 31.90 -24.50 -13.98
C VAL A 472 30.94 -23.54 -13.28
N SER A 473 29.93 -24.07 -12.59
CA SER A 473 29.09 -23.31 -11.66
C SER A 473 29.57 -23.48 -10.23
N ILE A 474 29.61 -22.39 -9.45
CA ILE A 474 30.02 -22.41 -8.04
C ILE A 474 28.79 -22.22 -7.14
N ALA A 475 28.46 -23.24 -6.36
CA ALA A 475 27.33 -23.24 -5.43
C ALA A 475 27.69 -22.73 -4.02
N GLY A 476 28.97 -22.45 -3.74
CA GLY A 476 29.37 -21.91 -2.44
C GLY A 476 30.86 -22.00 -2.15
N TYR A 477 31.26 -21.29 -1.09
CA TYR A 477 32.65 -21.16 -0.65
C TYR A 477 32.81 -21.69 0.78
N ILE A 478 33.82 -22.52 0.99
CA ILE A 478 34.14 -23.11 2.30
C ILE A 478 35.59 -22.82 2.65
N PHE A 479 35.81 -22.19 3.80
CA PHE A 479 37.12 -21.93 4.38
C PHE A 479 37.24 -22.71 5.69
N ALA A 480 38.15 -23.68 5.72
CA ALA A 480 38.36 -24.52 6.91
C ALA A 480 39.21 -23.85 8.01
N ALA A 481 39.71 -22.64 7.75
CA ALA A 481 40.62 -21.88 8.60
C ALA A 481 40.37 -20.38 8.47
N ASN A 482 41.28 -19.53 8.96
CA ASN A 482 41.08 -18.08 9.00
C ASN A 482 41.11 -17.46 7.60
N VAL A 483 40.35 -16.39 7.43
CA VAL A 483 40.24 -15.64 6.18
C VAL A 483 40.55 -14.18 6.43
N VAL A 484 41.52 -13.64 5.70
CA VAL A 484 41.87 -12.22 5.68
C VAL A 484 41.62 -11.69 4.28
N VAL A 485 40.84 -10.61 4.19
CA VAL A 485 40.53 -9.91 2.94
C VAL A 485 40.95 -8.45 3.09
N ASP A 486 41.89 -7.98 2.29
CA ASP A 486 42.49 -6.63 2.50
C ASP A 486 41.49 -5.49 2.28
N THR A 487 40.51 -5.69 1.39
CA THR A 487 39.54 -4.66 1.00
C THR A 487 38.11 -5.09 1.30
N TYR A 488 37.41 -5.72 0.37
CA TYR A 488 35.99 -6.01 0.53
C TYR A 488 35.62 -7.46 0.25
N ILE A 489 34.54 -7.88 0.87
CA ILE A 489 33.76 -9.07 0.53
C ILE A 489 32.42 -8.60 0.01
N THR A 490 31.99 -9.04 -1.17
CA THR A 490 30.65 -8.71 -1.67
C THR A 490 29.95 -9.93 -2.27
N ALA A 491 28.70 -10.13 -1.86
CA ALA A 491 27.68 -10.84 -2.60
C ALA A 491 27.29 -10.04 -3.87
N TYR A 492 26.53 -10.63 -4.80
CA TYR A 492 26.22 -9.97 -6.09
C TYR A 492 24.76 -10.02 -6.53
N ASP A 493 23.96 -10.92 -5.96
CA ASP A 493 22.54 -11.08 -6.21
C ASP A 493 21.77 -11.15 -4.90
N ILE A 494 20.73 -10.30 -4.76
CA ILE A 494 19.98 -10.12 -3.51
C ILE A 494 19.18 -11.36 -3.10
N ASP A 495 18.88 -12.26 -4.03
CA ASP A 495 18.07 -13.46 -3.82
C ASP A 495 18.91 -14.75 -3.85
N HIS A 496 19.98 -14.74 -4.64
CA HIS A 496 20.61 -15.98 -5.13
C HIS A 496 22.13 -15.98 -5.09
N SER A 497 22.75 -15.14 -4.27
CA SER A 497 24.20 -15.21 -4.08
C SER A 497 24.63 -16.54 -3.44
N PRO A 498 25.82 -17.08 -3.77
CA PRO A 498 26.32 -18.30 -3.17
C PRO A 498 26.69 -18.11 -1.68
N PRO A 499 26.39 -19.09 -0.80
CA PRO A 499 26.78 -19.05 0.60
C PRO A 499 28.30 -19.11 0.80
N MET A 500 28.76 -18.54 1.91
CA MET A 500 30.14 -18.66 2.39
C MET A 500 30.18 -19.15 3.83
N VAL A 501 31.05 -20.13 4.09
CA VAL A 501 31.28 -20.76 5.40
C VAL A 501 32.74 -20.61 5.79
N VAL A 502 32.99 -20.08 6.98
CA VAL A 502 34.33 -19.88 7.56
C VAL A 502 34.42 -20.57 8.92
N PHE A 503 35.28 -21.58 9.06
CA PHE A 503 35.51 -22.31 10.31
C PHE A 503 36.59 -21.67 11.22
N GLY A 504 37.09 -20.50 10.84
CA GLY A 504 38.05 -19.70 11.61
C GLY A 504 37.56 -18.27 11.82
N ASP A 505 38.51 -17.37 12.07
CA ASP A 505 38.25 -15.93 12.12
C ASP A 505 38.17 -15.33 10.71
N LEU A 506 37.30 -14.34 10.52
CA LEU A 506 37.15 -13.57 9.30
C LEU A 506 37.54 -12.11 9.58
N THR A 507 38.45 -11.58 8.77
CA THR A 507 38.82 -10.16 8.80
C THR A 507 38.72 -9.58 7.41
N ALA A 508 37.99 -8.47 7.27
CA ALA A 508 37.87 -7.73 6.02
C ALA A 508 37.69 -6.25 6.32
N LYS A 509 38.06 -5.32 5.42
CA LYS A 509 37.76 -3.90 5.66
C LYS A 509 36.27 -3.63 5.55
N HIS A 510 35.64 -4.09 4.46
CA HIS A 510 34.19 -3.98 4.25
C HIS A 510 33.57 -5.32 3.87
N ILE A 511 32.35 -5.58 4.31
CA ILE A 511 31.61 -6.82 4.02
C ILE A 511 30.20 -6.45 3.60
N ALA A 512 29.76 -6.89 2.42
CA ALA A 512 28.40 -6.77 1.91
C ALA A 512 27.82 -8.16 1.59
N LEU A 513 26.71 -8.53 2.25
CA LEU A 513 26.11 -9.86 2.19
C LEU A 513 24.62 -9.78 1.88
N PHE A 514 24.15 -10.64 0.98
CA PHE A 514 22.74 -10.76 0.59
C PHE A 514 22.56 -12.09 -0.19
N GLY A 515 21.34 -12.56 -0.40
CA GLY A 515 21.03 -13.75 -1.22
C GLY A 515 21.34 -15.12 -0.63
N ALA A 516 21.93 -15.23 0.57
CA ALA A 516 22.28 -16.52 1.18
C ALA A 516 22.48 -16.49 2.71
N SER A 517 22.59 -17.69 3.29
CA SER A 517 23.05 -17.89 4.67
C SER A 517 24.58 -17.95 4.74
N PHE A 518 25.19 -16.99 5.44
CA PHE A 518 26.63 -16.91 5.67
C PHE A 518 26.97 -17.34 7.10
N TYR A 519 28.05 -18.09 7.27
CA TYR A 519 28.43 -18.64 8.57
C TYR A 519 29.90 -18.43 8.89
N VAL A 520 30.18 -17.92 10.09
CA VAL A 520 31.53 -17.81 10.65
C VAL A 520 31.53 -18.42 12.05
N SER A 521 32.32 -19.48 12.28
CA SER A 521 32.42 -20.09 13.61
C SER A 521 33.34 -19.32 14.57
N GLY A 522 34.26 -18.52 14.04
CA GLY A 522 35.15 -17.65 14.81
C GLY A 522 34.61 -16.23 14.97
N ASN A 523 35.53 -15.28 15.05
CA ASN A 523 35.22 -13.86 15.16
C ASN A 523 35.18 -13.20 13.78
N VAL A 524 34.40 -12.13 13.66
CA VAL A 524 34.40 -11.24 12.49
C VAL A 524 34.94 -9.88 12.90
N SER A 525 35.87 -9.34 12.14
CA SER A 525 36.39 -7.98 12.31
C SER A 525 36.32 -7.22 10.99
N CYS A 526 35.68 -6.05 10.99
CA CYS A 526 35.59 -5.16 9.83
C CYS A 526 35.37 -3.69 10.21
N GLU A 527 35.50 -2.77 9.26
CA GLU A 527 35.06 -1.38 9.47
C GLU A 527 33.54 -1.28 9.25
N CYS A 528 33.03 -1.82 8.14
CA CYS A 528 31.60 -1.79 7.84
C CYS A 528 31.07 -3.15 7.38
N LEU A 529 30.00 -3.59 8.01
CA LEU A 529 29.23 -4.78 7.64
C LEU A 529 27.84 -4.35 7.16
N TYR A 530 27.49 -4.70 5.92
CA TYR A 530 26.23 -4.38 5.26
C TYR A 530 25.50 -5.67 4.89
N GLY A 531 24.29 -5.85 5.42
CA GLY A 531 23.34 -6.87 5.03
C GLY A 531 22.08 -6.22 4.47
N ASP A 532 21.58 -6.72 3.34
CA ASP A 532 20.40 -6.18 2.66
C ASP A 532 19.45 -7.31 2.22
N TYR A 533 18.16 -7.07 2.33
CA TYR A 533 17.06 -7.93 1.88
C TYR A 533 16.86 -9.24 2.67
N ASN A 534 15.62 -9.73 2.77
CA ASN A 534 15.26 -10.89 3.59
C ASN A 534 15.66 -12.27 3.03
N HIS A 535 16.19 -12.33 1.82
CA HIS A 535 16.71 -13.57 1.25
C HIS A 535 18.14 -13.85 1.75
N GLY A 536 18.29 -14.14 3.04
CA GLY A 536 19.58 -14.53 3.62
C GLY A 536 19.72 -14.24 5.10
N GLN A 537 20.88 -14.58 5.65
CA GLN A 537 21.24 -14.26 7.03
C GLN A 537 22.76 -14.37 7.25
N LEU A 538 23.25 -13.74 8.31
CA LEU A 538 24.62 -13.91 8.79
C LEU A 538 24.61 -14.54 10.19
N ILE A 539 25.36 -15.63 10.36
CA ILE A 539 25.64 -16.24 11.65
C ILE A 539 27.12 -16.07 11.98
N VAL A 540 27.39 -15.44 13.12
CA VAL A 540 28.74 -15.34 13.71
C VAL A 540 28.70 -15.99 15.08
N ALA A 541 29.32 -17.15 15.25
CA ALA A 541 29.30 -17.84 16.53
C ALA A 541 30.19 -17.15 17.59
N GLY A 542 31.23 -16.44 17.16
CA GLY A 542 32.10 -15.64 18.03
C GLY A 542 31.64 -14.19 18.17
N ARG A 543 32.63 -13.28 18.25
CA ARG A 543 32.41 -11.85 18.40
C ARG A 543 32.42 -11.14 17.03
N LEU A 544 31.49 -10.22 16.81
CA LEU A 544 31.53 -9.26 15.69
C LEU A 544 32.08 -7.92 16.20
N GLU A 545 33.28 -7.55 15.77
CA GLU A 545 33.85 -6.21 15.94
C GLU A 545 33.68 -5.44 14.63
N ALA A 546 32.87 -4.39 14.65
CA ALA A 546 32.65 -3.53 13.50
C ALA A 546 32.48 -2.07 13.91
N ASP A 547 33.04 -1.14 13.13
CA ASP A 547 32.82 0.29 13.37
C ASP A 547 31.37 0.66 13.03
N ALA A 548 30.76 0.01 12.03
CA ALA A 548 29.33 0.07 11.75
C ALA A 548 28.75 -1.25 11.22
N VAL A 549 27.56 -1.62 11.72
CA VAL A 549 26.75 -2.73 11.24
C VAL A 549 25.42 -2.19 10.71
N ILE A 550 25.16 -2.47 9.44
CA ILE A 550 23.95 -2.04 8.73
C ILE A 550 23.21 -3.31 8.29
N ALA A 551 21.98 -3.47 8.74
CA ALA A 551 21.15 -4.65 8.50
C ALA A 551 19.75 -4.21 8.06
N ASN A 552 19.58 -4.02 6.76
CA ASN A 552 18.31 -3.66 6.14
C ASN A 552 17.57 -4.93 5.72
N ASP A 553 16.54 -5.31 6.47
CA ASP A 553 15.78 -6.56 6.23
C ASP A 553 16.63 -7.85 6.22
N PHE A 554 17.86 -7.81 6.73
CA PHE A 554 18.80 -8.93 6.70
C PHE A 554 19.14 -9.42 8.11
N VAL A 555 18.74 -10.65 8.45
CA VAL A 555 18.84 -11.18 9.81
C VAL A 555 20.28 -11.57 10.17
N MET A 556 20.72 -11.18 11.37
CA MET A 556 22.05 -11.47 11.90
C MET A 556 21.97 -12.10 13.29
N HIS A 557 22.58 -13.27 13.46
CA HIS A 557 22.72 -13.97 14.73
C HIS A 557 24.19 -13.99 15.16
N ILE A 558 24.52 -13.20 16.18
CA ILE A 558 25.90 -12.95 16.61
C ILE A 558 26.10 -13.45 18.04
N GLY A 559 27.18 -14.18 18.30
CA GLY A 559 27.52 -14.63 19.64
C GLY A 559 27.75 -13.46 20.60
N THR A 560 28.62 -12.52 20.26
CA THR A 560 28.78 -11.27 21.03
C THR A 560 28.95 -10.08 20.11
N ILE A 561 28.16 -9.02 20.36
CA ILE A 561 28.22 -7.79 19.58
C ILE A 561 29.26 -6.85 20.19
N GLY A 562 30.24 -6.45 19.37
CA GLY A 562 31.28 -5.48 19.70
C GLY A 562 31.09 -4.12 19.02
N SER A 563 29.99 -3.92 18.31
CA SER A 563 29.68 -2.66 17.62
C SER A 563 28.68 -1.80 18.38
N ASN A 564 28.92 -0.49 18.39
CA ASN A 564 28.01 0.52 18.95
C ASN A 564 27.18 1.24 17.89
N VAL A 565 27.54 1.10 16.61
CA VAL A 565 26.80 1.70 15.49
C VAL A 565 26.03 0.60 14.77
N LEU A 566 24.76 0.48 15.14
CA LEU A 566 23.78 -0.41 14.54
C LEU A 566 22.72 0.39 13.79
N ILE A 567 22.60 0.17 12.49
CA ILE A 567 21.55 0.73 11.63
C ILE A 567 20.72 -0.46 11.12
N SER A 568 19.52 -0.68 11.67
CA SER A 568 18.78 -1.92 11.38
C SER A 568 17.27 -1.78 11.54
N HIS A 569 16.53 -2.52 10.72
CA HIS A 569 15.11 -2.82 10.92
C HIS A 569 14.93 -3.95 11.96
N ASN A 570 15.54 -3.80 13.15
CA ASN A 570 15.47 -4.78 14.24
C ASN A 570 15.88 -6.23 13.84
N ASN A 571 16.91 -6.39 13.02
CA ASN A 571 17.34 -7.68 12.48
C ASN A 571 18.63 -8.23 13.10
N ILE A 572 19.13 -7.61 14.18
CA ILE A 572 20.41 -7.96 14.79
C ILE A 572 20.16 -8.58 16.15
N HIS A 573 20.56 -9.84 16.32
CA HIS A 573 20.44 -10.59 17.56
C HIS A 573 21.82 -10.93 18.13
N GLY A 574 21.97 -10.76 19.45
CA GLY A 574 23.18 -11.03 20.21
C GLY A 574 22.93 -11.98 21.39
N ILE A 575 23.95 -12.68 21.89
CA ILE A 575 23.85 -13.43 23.16
C ILE A 575 24.29 -12.54 24.33
N ASP A 576 23.36 -12.26 25.24
CA ASP A 576 23.64 -11.58 26.50
C ASP A 576 23.77 -12.56 27.67
N LYS A 577 24.68 -12.23 28.58
CA LYS A 577 24.83 -12.91 29.87
C LYS A 577 24.10 -12.13 30.94
N LEU A 578 22.96 -12.64 31.37
CA LEU A 578 22.03 -11.97 32.28
C LEU A 578 21.98 -12.70 33.63
N GLU A 579 21.87 -11.95 34.72
CA GLU A 579 21.61 -12.52 36.05
C GLU A 579 20.10 -12.73 36.22
N ASN A 580 19.67 -13.96 36.57
CA ASN A 580 18.26 -14.27 36.82
C ASN A 580 17.86 -13.95 38.28
N GLU A 581 16.58 -14.11 38.63
CA GLU A 581 16.06 -13.85 39.98
C GLU A 581 16.76 -14.66 41.10
N SER A 582 17.39 -15.78 40.76
CA SER A 582 18.14 -16.62 41.71
C SER A 582 19.61 -16.19 41.90
N GLY A 583 20.06 -15.17 41.18
CA GLY A 583 21.45 -14.72 41.12
C GLY A 583 22.36 -15.58 40.23
N SER A 584 21.79 -16.44 39.38
CA SER A 584 22.54 -17.27 38.45
C SER A 584 22.65 -16.59 37.08
N MET A 585 23.83 -16.67 36.47
CA MET A 585 24.05 -16.18 35.11
C MET A 585 23.44 -17.14 34.07
N ILE A 586 22.65 -16.59 33.15
CA ILE A 586 22.06 -17.30 32.01
C ILE A 586 22.46 -16.61 30.71
N GLU A 587 22.55 -17.37 29.62
CA GLU A 587 22.75 -16.83 28.27
C GLU A 587 21.41 -16.71 27.55
N ARG A 588 21.19 -15.59 26.86
CA ARG A 588 19.94 -15.32 26.16
C ARG A 588 20.18 -14.62 24.83
N TRP A 589 19.46 -15.04 23.80
CA TRP A 589 19.34 -14.28 22.56
C TRP A 589 18.46 -13.05 22.79
N THR A 590 19.03 -11.87 22.55
CA THR A 590 18.36 -10.58 22.69
C THR A 590 18.44 -9.85 21.35
N LEU A 591 17.37 -9.15 20.98
CA LEU A 591 17.38 -8.19 19.89
C LEU A 591 18.24 -6.98 20.27
N TYR A 592 18.98 -6.43 19.32
CA TYR A 592 19.72 -5.18 19.45
C TYR A 592 19.08 -4.12 18.54
N PRO A 593 18.30 -3.17 19.09
CA PRO A 593 17.65 -2.15 18.28
C PRO A 593 18.64 -1.23 17.59
N SER A 594 18.18 -0.54 16.55
CA SER A 594 18.98 0.48 15.88
C SER A 594 19.38 1.61 16.83
N THR A 595 20.64 2.01 16.74
CA THR A 595 21.29 3.03 17.57
C THR A 595 21.52 4.35 16.85
N HIS A 596 21.51 4.34 15.52
CA HIS A 596 21.81 5.49 14.66
C HIS A 596 21.01 5.38 13.36
N ARG A 597 20.81 6.51 12.68
CA ARG A 597 20.40 6.53 11.27
C ARG A 597 21.64 6.57 10.38
N ALA A 598 21.53 6.18 9.12
CA ALA A 598 22.64 6.32 8.18
C ALA A 598 23.19 7.76 8.13
N LYS A 599 22.32 8.79 8.09
CA LYS A 599 22.74 10.20 8.07
C LYS A 599 23.53 10.67 9.30
N ASP A 600 23.32 10.02 10.45
CA ASP A 600 23.97 10.37 11.72
C ASP A 600 25.45 9.92 11.73
N VAL A 601 25.85 8.99 10.85
CA VAL A 601 27.19 8.36 10.91
C VAL A 601 27.91 8.36 9.56
N LEU A 602 27.22 8.16 8.45
CA LEU A 602 27.86 8.05 7.13
C LEU A 602 28.08 9.42 6.46
N TYR A 603 28.99 9.47 5.49
CA TYR A 603 29.15 10.64 4.62
C TYR A 603 27.84 10.93 3.86
N ASP A 604 27.49 12.21 3.71
CA ASP A 604 26.21 12.62 3.08
C ASP A 604 26.02 12.10 1.66
N ILE A 605 27.11 11.93 0.91
CA ILE A 605 27.05 11.36 -0.44
C ILE A 605 26.54 9.92 -0.46
N LEU A 606 26.65 9.19 0.65
CA LEU A 606 26.22 7.80 0.79
C LEU A 606 24.76 7.67 1.24
N ILE A 607 24.06 8.76 1.51
CA ILE A 607 22.68 8.73 2.00
C ILE A 607 21.70 8.76 0.84
N ASP A 608 20.66 7.94 0.93
CA ASP A 608 19.54 7.95 -0.01
C ASP A 608 18.40 8.83 0.53
N TYR A 609 18.48 10.14 0.27
CA TYR A 609 17.45 11.09 0.68
C TYR A 609 16.17 11.01 -0.18
N ASP A 610 16.25 10.40 -1.37
CA ASP A 610 15.10 10.26 -2.26
C ASP A 610 14.19 9.12 -1.78
N ALA A 611 14.78 7.99 -1.38
CA ALA A 611 14.04 6.86 -0.81
C ALA A 611 13.71 7.05 0.68
N SER A 612 14.53 7.82 1.41
CA SER A 612 14.31 8.11 2.83
C SER A 612 14.66 9.58 3.11
N PRO A 613 13.67 10.49 3.09
CA PRO A 613 13.91 11.90 3.42
C PRO A 613 14.53 12.09 4.82
N GLU A 614 14.24 11.14 5.71
CA GLU A 614 14.79 11.04 7.07
C GLU A 614 16.25 10.56 7.11
N GLY A 615 16.85 10.16 5.98
CA GLY A 615 18.21 9.65 5.86
C GLY A 615 18.46 8.39 6.69
N LEU A 616 17.47 7.50 6.75
CA LEU A 616 17.55 6.26 7.53
C LEU A 616 18.57 5.28 6.95
N TRP A 617 18.63 5.21 5.62
CA TRP A 617 19.35 4.18 4.88
C TRP A 617 20.45 4.77 3.98
N PRO A 618 21.55 4.02 3.78
CA PRO A 618 22.51 4.37 2.75
C PRO A 618 21.95 4.07 1.35
N ASP A 619 22.42 4.79 0.35
CA ASP A 619 22.30 4.40 -1.06
C ASP A 619 23.18 3.18 -1.30
N ARG A 620 22.55 2.04 -1.59
CA ARG A 620 23.24 0.76 -1.79
C ARG A 620 24.31 0.84 -2.88
N SER A 621 23.99 1.44 -4.03
CA SER A 621 24.92 1.48 -5.16
C SER A 621 26.15 2.32 -4.84
N LYS A 622 25.97 3.46 -4.16
CA LYS A 622 27.09 4.32 -3.73
C LYS A 622 27.92 3.67 -2.61
N LEU A 623 27.27 2.98 -1.69
CA LEU A 623 27.94 2.26 -0.60
C LEU A 623 28.84 1.13 -1.16
N LEU A 624 28.31 0.29 -2.05
CA LEU A 624 29.07 -0.79 -2.68
C LEU A 624 30.24 -0.25 -3.52
N ALA A 625 30.05 0.84 -4.27
CA ALA A 625 31.15 1.49 -4.98
C ALA A 625 32.27 1.95 -4.03
N CYS A 626 31.93 2.49 -2.86
CA CYS A 626 32.93 2.86 -1.85
C CYS A 626 33.67 1.64 -1.28
N PHE A 627 32.97 0.51 -1.11
CA PHE A 627 33.60 -0.75 -0.67
C PHE A 627 34.61 -1.25 -1.70
N GLU A 628 34.25 -1.22 -2.98
CA GLU A 628 35.12 -1.63 -4.09
C GLU A 628 36.40 -0.77 -4.17
N GLU A 629 36.27 0.53 -3.93
CA GLU A 629 37.41 1.46 -3.88
C GLU A 629 38.18 1.42 -2.54
N GLY A 630 37.65 0.74 -1.52
CA GLY A 630 38.21 0.69 -0.18
C GLY A 630 38.22 2.05 0.52
N LEU A 631 37.24 2.91 0.22
CA LEU A 631 37.08 4.23 0.84
C LEU A 631 36.41 4.14 2.23
N PRO A 632 36.77 5.01 3.18
CA PRO A 632 36.07 5.06 4.46
C PRO A 632 34.61 5.48 4.25
N VAL A 633 33.68 4.81 4.92
CA VAL A 633 32.24 5.09 4.82
C VAL A 633 31.69 5.88 6.01
N ILE A 634 32.36 5.77 7.16
CA ILE A 634 32.00 6.45 8.41
C ILE A 634 32.61 7.86 8.42
N ASN A 635 31.80 8.83 8.80
CA ASN A 635 32.20 10.18 9.12
C ASN A 635 32.38 10.31 10.64
N GLU A 636 33.63 10.26 11.09
CA GLU A 636 34.02 10.35 12.51
C GLU A 636 33.54 11.63 13.21
N GLU A 637 33.47 12.75 12.49
CA GLU A 637 32.98 14.01 13.05
C GLU A 637 31.49 13.91 13.37
N LYS A 638 30.69 13.39 12.44
CA LYS A 638 29.26 13.15 12.66
C LYS A 638 29.01 12.16 13.79
N LEU A 639 29.76 11.05 13.82
CA LEU A 639 29.65 10.04 14.88
C LEU A 639 29.95 10.66 16.25
N THR A 640 31.01 11.45 16.36
CA THR A 640 31.41 12.11 17.62
C THR A 640 30.40 13.17 18.06
N GLN A 641 29.81 13.92 17.13
CA GLN A 641 28.82 14.95 17.42
C GLN A 641 27.45 14.36 17.76
N THR A 642 27.11 13.21 17.19
CA THR A 642 25.83 12.55 17.43
C THR A 642 25.73 12.13 18.90
N TYR A 643 24.70 12.65 19.58
CA TYR A 643 24.42 12.50 21.01
C TYR A 643 25.37 13.22 21.98
N ALA A 644 26.35 14.00 21.51
CA ALA A 644 27.32 14.67 22.38
C ALA A 644 26.67 15.60 23.42
N SER A 645 25.62 16.33 23.02
CA SER A 645 24.87 17.25 23.89
C SER A 645 23.60 16.65 24.49
N PHE A 646 23.35 15.34 24.29
CA PHE A 646 22.07 14.72 24.63
C PHE A 646 21.69 14.91 26.11
N ALA A 647 22.63 14.62 27.02
CA ALA A 647 22.37 14.73 28.46
C ALA A 647 22.10 16.18 28.91
N GLU A 648 22.77 17.16 28.29
CA GLU A 648 22.60 18.59 28.59
C GLU A 648 21.26 19.13 28.06
N GLU A 649 20.79 18.62 26.93
CA GLU A 649 19.54 19.04 26.26
C GLU A 649 18.28 18.37 26.82
N LEU A 650 18.42 17.25 27.54
CA LEU A 650 17.31 16.46 28.09
C LEU A 650 16.28 17.29 28.87
N PRO A 651 16.67 18.15 29.86
CA PRO A 651 15.68 18.90 30.65
C PRO A 651 14.86 19.90 29.82
N ALA A 652 15.51 20.61 28.89
CA ALA A 652 14.84 21.56 28.00
C ALA A 652 13.91 20.84 27.03
N THR A 653 14.35 19.70 26.50
CA THR A 653 13.57 18.88 25.57
C THR A 653 12.35 18.24 26.23
N PHE A 654 12.50 17.68 27.44
CA PHE A 654 11.35 17.18 28.21
C PHE A 654 10.35 18.29 28.51
N SER A 655 10.85 19.49 28.85
CA SER A 655 9.98 20.65 29.02
C SER A 655 9.22 20.91 27.71
N GLU A 656 9.88 21.06 26.57
CA GLU A 656 9.22 21.25 25.27
C GLU A 656 8.16 20.18 24.98
N ILE A 657 8.49 18.90 25.15
CA ILE A 657 7.60 17.77 24.89
C ILE A 657 6.33 17.89 25.74
N PHE A 658 6.47 17.98 27.06
CA PHE A 658 5.33 17.97 27.98
C PHE A 658 4.53 19.29 27.99
N HIS A 659 5.04 20.37 27.40
CA HIS A 659 4.23 21.56 27.08
C HIS A 659 3.38 21.37 25.81
N ARG A 660 3.80 20.52 24.88
CA ARG A 660 3.11 20.27 23.60
C ARG A 660 2.11 19.11 23.65
N THR A 661 2.31 18.15 24.55
CA THR A 661 1.43 16.98 24.67
C THR A 661 0.26 17.25 25.61
N SER A 662 -0.95 16.89 25.20
CA SER A 662 -2.12 16.81 26.09
C SER A 662 -2.44 15.34 26.38
N PRO A 663 -2.05 14.79 27.54
CA PRO A 663 -2.27 13.38 27.86
C PRO A 663 -3.76 13.06 27.97
N ASP A 664 -4.12 11.84 27.60
CA ASP A 664 -5.48 11.34 27.78
C ASP A 664 -5.85 11.14 29.27
N SER A 665 -7.05 10.61 29.52
CA SER A 665 -7.51 10.29 30.88
C SER A 665 -6.63 9.28 31.65
N SER A 666 -5.78 8.53 30.95
CA SER A 666 -4.81 7.59 31.53
C SER A 666 -3.44 8.24 31.79
N GLY A 667 -3.21 9.46 31.32
CA GLY A 667 -1.95 10.19 31.42
C GLY A 667 -0.97 9.89 30.29
N VAL A 668 -1.41 9.23 29.22
CA VAL A 668 -0.59 8.82 28.07
C VAL A 668 -0.97 9.64 26.84
N TYR A 669 0.04 10.04 26.07
CA TYR A 669 -0.10 10.59 24.72
C TYR A 669 0.75 9.73 23.76
N ARG A 670 0.24 9.39 22.56
CA ARG A 670 0.93 8.50 21.60
C ARG A 670 0.96 9.10 20.19
N ILE A 671 2.01 8.76 19.45
CA ILE A 671 2.19 9.09 18.03
C ILE A 671 2.74 7.85 17.32
N LYS A 672 2.14 7.40 16.21
CA LYS A 672 2.73 6.35 15.37
C LYS A 672 4.01 6.86 14.75
N ALA A 673 5.07 6.06 14.88
CA ALA A 673 6.39 6.44 14.40
C ALA A 673 6.74 5.70 13.11
N ASP A 674 6.41 4.40 13.04
CA ASP A 674 6.56 3.54 11.87
C ASP A 674 5.49 2.42 11.96
N ASP A 675 5.46 1.50 10.98
CA ASP A 675 4.48 0.40 10.97
C ASP A 675 4.71 -0.64 12.08
N ALA A 676 5.87 -0.62 12.74
CA ALA A 676 6.23 -1.57 13.80
C ALA A 676 6.04 -1.01 15.21
N GLY A 677 6.03 0.32 15.39
CA GLY A 677 6.02 0.93 16.72
C GLY A 677 5.49 2.35 16.84
N SER A 678 5.25 2.74 18.09
CA SER A 678 4.70 4.04 18.46
C SER A 678 5.56 4.73 19.51
N CYS A 679 5.69 6.04 19.39
CA CYS A 679 6.22 6.89 20.44
C CYS A 679 5.12 7.14 21.48
N PHE A 680 5.49 7.13 22.77
CA PHE A 680 4.58 7.46 23.86
C PHE A 680 5.21 8.46 24.81
N PHE A 681 4.35 9.30 25.38
CA PHE A 681 4.69 10.35 26.31
C PHE A 681 3.74 10.20 27.50
N TYR A 682 4.30 9.96 28.68
CA TYR A 682 3.52 9.60 29.85
C TYR A 682 3.85 10.51 31.03
N GLN A 683 2.80 11.01 31.68
CA GLN A 683 2.92 11.85 32.86
C GLN A 683 2.13 11.24 34.03
N ASN A 684 2.84 10.87 35.10
CA ASN A 684 2.23 10.35 36.31
C ASN A 684 2.10 11.44 37.38
N HIS A 685 0.94 12.07 37.45
CA HIS A 685 0.66 13.12 38.45
C HIS A 685 0.66 12.64 39.91
N LYS A 686 0.56 11.33 40.18
CA LYS A 686 0.53 10.80 41.55
C LYS A 686 1.92 10.56 42.13
N GLN A 687 2.86 10.14 41.29
CA GLN A 687 4.22 9.77 41.68
C GLN A 687 5.28 10.79 41.21
N ASP A 688 4.86 11.83 40.51
CA ASP A 688 5.66 12.95 40.03
C ASP A 688 6.87 12.51 39.18
N TRP A 689 6.57 11.77 38.11
CA TRP A 689 7.55 11.41 37.10
C TRP A 689 6.96 11.49 35.69
N GLN A 690 7.85 11.71 34.74
CA GLN A 690 7.58 11.88 33.31
C GLN A 690 8.37 10.85 32.51
N GLN A 691 7.82 10.35 31.42
CA GLN A 691 8.49 9.37 30.58
C GLN A 691 8.21 9.60 29.11
N VAL A 692 9.27 9.48 28.31
CA VAL A 692 9.19 9.46 26.85
C VAL A 692 9.75 8.13 26.41
N GLY A 693 9.03 7.41 25.56
CA GLY A 693 9.48 6.11 25.10
C GLY A 693 8.95 5.74 23.73
N PHE A 694 9.43 4.60 23.28
CA PHE A 694 9.07 3.94 22.03
C PHE A 694 8.71 2.49 22.36
N ILE A 695 7.59 2.03 21.83
CA ILE A 695 7.12 0.66 21.96
C ILE A 695 7.07 0.02 20.57
N ASP A 696 7.74 -1.12 20.43
CA ASP A 696 7.70 -1.95 19.23
C ASP A 696 6.75 -3.12 19.47
N GLY A 697 5.62 -3.12 18.77
CA GLY A 697 4.56 -4.12 18.95
C GLY A 697 4.85 -5.44 18.22
N VAL A 698 5.77 -5.43 17.26
CA VAL A 698 6.13 -6.58 16.42
C VAL A 698 7.25 -7.39 17.07
N GLN A 699 8.25 -6.69 17.59
CA GLN A 699 9.44 -7.28 18.22
C GLN A 699 9.39 -7.28 19.76
N PHE A 700 8.26 -6.84 20.33
CA PHE A 700 7.95 -6.89 21.77
C PHE A 700 9.03 -6.25 22.66
N TYR A 701 9.40 -5.00 22.39
CA TYR A 701 10.33 -4.26 23.25
C TYR A 701 9.92 -2.81 23.50
N ILE A 702 10.44 -2.24 24.58
CA ILE A 702 10.23 -0.84 24.96
C ILE A 702 11.57 -0.17 25.23
N LEU A 703 11.78 1.00 24.63
CA LEU A 703 12.89 1.91 24.91
C LEU A 703 12.32 3.17 25.57
N ARG A 704 12.89 3.63 26.68
CA ARG A 704 12.35 4.81 27.37
C ARG A 704 13.38 5.61 28.15
N VAL A 705 13.09 6.91 28.27
CA VAL A 705 13.74 7.87 29.16
C VAL A 705 12.73 8.30 30.21
N THR A 706 13.09 8.14 31.48
CA THR A 706 12.26 8.51 32.64
C THR A 706 12.95 9.62 33.40
N ARG A 707 12.18 10.66 33.75
CA ARG A 707 12.56 11.76 34.64
C ARG A 707 11.79 11.64 35.95
N TYR A 708 12.49 11.44 37.05
CA TYR A 708 11.91 11.47 38.40
C TYR A 708 12.05 12.89 38.98
N MET A 709 10.92 13.59 39.20
CA MET A 709 10.94 15.01 39.56
C MET A 709 11.45 15.27 40.98
N ASN A 710 11.28 14.30 41.89
CA ASN A 710 11.67 14.43 43.30
C ASN A 710 13.19 14.51 43.51
N ASP A 711 13.97 13.80 42.68
CA ASP A 711 15.41 13.64 42.83
C ASP A 711 16.21 14.20 41.64
N GLU A 712 15.52 14.79 40.64
CA GLU A 712 16.07 15.19 39.34
C GLU A 712 16.88 14.08 38.64
N GLU A 713 16.51 12.83 38.92
CA GLU A 713 17.20 11.65 38.41
C GLU A 713 16.66 11.25 37.03
N TRP A 714 17.57 10.91 36.13
CA TRP A 714 17.29 10.45 34.78
C TRP A 714 17.66 8.98 34.66
N GLN A 715 16.70 8.18 34.19
CA GLN A 715 16.92 6.75 33.95
C GLN A 715 16.50 6.39 32.54
N MET A 716 17.36 5.66 31.83
CA MET A 716 17.03 5.04 30.56
C MET A 716 16.84 3.54 30.74
N SER A 717 15.91 2.95 29.99
CA SER A 717 15.80 1.50 29.96
C SER A 717 15.49 0.95 28.57
N TYR A 718 16.03 -0.23 28.33
CA TYR A 718 15.64 -1.13 27.24
C TYR A 718 15.01 -2.37 27.87
N ASP A 719 13.72 -2.56 27.64
CA ASP A 719 12.93 -3.63 28.21
C ASP A 719 12.49 -4.57 27.08
N VAL A 720 12.74 -5.87 27.25
CA VAL A 720 12.38 -6.90 26.28
C VAL A 720 11.25 -7.75 26.86
N TYR A 721 10.27 -8.08 26.03
CA TYR A 721 9.09 -8.85 26.38
C TYR A 721 8.97 -10.09 25.48
N ASN A 722 8.08 -11.01 25.85
CA ASN A 722 7.60 -12.05 24.95
C ASN A 722 6.32 -11.61 24.23
N ASP A 723 5.79 -12.49 23.38
CA ASP A 723 4.54 -12.32 22.63
C ASP A 723 3.30 -12.08 23.52
N LYS A 724 3.39 -12.39 24.81
CA LYS A 724 2.35 -12.14 25.83
C LYS A 724 2.59 -10.89 26.66
N TRP A 725 3.56 -10.06 26.29
CA TRP A 725 3.98 -8.86 27.03
C TRP A 725 4.46 -9.15 28.46
N GLU A 726 5.01 -10.35 28.70
CA GLU A 726 5.68 -10.69 29.96
C GLU A 726 7.15 -10.29 29.85
N MET A 727 7.61 -9.44 30.77
CA MET A 727 8.98 -8.92 30.76
C MET A 727 10.00 -10.06 30.88
N GLN A 728 10.96 -10.07 29.97
CA GLN A 728 11.96 -11.11 29.81
C GLN A 728 13.33 -10.68 30.32
N CYS A 729 13.72 -9.45 30.03
CA CYS A 729 14.91 -8.81 30.59
C CYS A 729 14.77 -7.29 30.50
N GLN A 730 15.57 -6.61 31.32
CA GLN A 730 15.65 -5.15 31.35
C GLN A 730 17.11 -4.73 31.46
N PHE A 731 17.51 -3.77 30.64
CA PHE A 731 18.81 -3.12 30.68
C PHE A 731 18.61 -1.68 31.12
N GLN A 732 19.09 -1.35 32.32
CA GLN A 732 19.05 0.02 32.85
C GLN A 732 20.37 0.73 32.55
N THR A 733 20.28 2.02 32.19
CA THR A 733 21.44 2.83 31.81
C THR A 733 21.20 4.32 32.09
N ALA A 734 22.26 5.10 32.10
CA ALA A 734 22.25 6.54 32.31
C ALA A 734 22.44 7.31 30.99
N PRO A 735 21.99 8.59 30.89
CA PRO A 735 22.19 9.41 29.70
C PRO A 735 23.64 9.57 29.24
N GLU A 736 24.60 9.46 30.16
CA GLU A 736 26.05 9.60 29.91
C GLU A 736 26.68 8.31 29.36
N ASP A 737 25.99 7.18 29.45
CA ASP A 737 26.51 5.90 28.98
C ASP A 737 26.56 5.82 27.44
N HIS A 738 27.39 4.90 26.97
CA HIS A 738 27.65 4.65 25.54
C HIS A 738 27.40 3.18 25.18
N TYR A 739 26.58 2.48 25.96
CA TYR A 739 26.16 1.12 25.63
C TYR A 739 25.20 1.14 24.44
N THR A 740 25.13 0.05 23.70
CA THR A 740 24.22 -0.09 22.55
C THR A 740 22.76 0.15 22.95
N SER A 741 22.33 -0.29 24.14
CA SER A 741 21.01 0.00 24.70
C SER A 741 20.79 1.50 24.94
N THR A 742 21.77 2.21 25.49
CA THR A 742 21.72 3.66 25.70
C THR A 742 21.58 4.41 24.38
N LEU A 743 22.38 4.04 23.38
CA LEU A 743 22.38 4.69 22.07
C LEU A 743 21.05 4.43 21.32
N ALA A 744 20.46 3.25 21.45
CA ALA A 744 19.14 2.95 20.94
C ALA A 744 18.04 3.83 21.57
N VAL A 745 18.08 4.01 22.90
CA VAL A 745 17.16 4.93 23.60
C VAL A 745 17.35 6.36 23.10
N LYS A 746 18.60 6.84 22.96
CA LYS A 746 18.92 8.18 22.45
C LYS A 746 18.39 8.41 21.03
N LYS A 747 18.55 7.42 20.14
CA LYS A 747 18.02 7.44 18.77
C LYS A 747 16.51 7.59 18.76
N ARG A 748 15.80 6.67 19.43
CA ARG A 748 14.33 6.67 19.45
C ARG A 748 13.75 7.87 20.18
N PHE A 749 14.43 8.42 21.17
CA PHE A 749 14.03 9.69 21.79
C PHE A 749 14.08 10.87 20.80
N ARG A 750 15.14 10.96 19.98
CA ARG A 750 15.24 11.97 18.92
C ARG A 750 14.17 11.77 17.84
N ASP A 751 13.87 10.54 17.45
CA ASP A 751 12.79 10.24 16.52
C ASP A 751 11.43 10.65 17.09
N ALA A 752 11.17 10.38 18.38
CA ALA A 752 9.94 10.80 19.06
C ALA A 752 9.80 12.33 19.07
N LEU A 753 10.89 13.05 19.33
CA LEU A 753 10.90 14.51 19.28
C LEU A 753 10.66 15.02 17.86
N GLN A 754 11.25 14.38 16.86
CA GLN A 754 11.08 14.74 15.46
C GLN A 754 9.63 14.50 15.00
N ALA A 755 9.05 13.34 15.35
CA ALA A 755 7.65 13.05 15.07
C ALA A 755 6.71 14.04 15.75
N LEU A 756 6.96 14.38 17.02
CA LEU A 756 6.21 15.40 17.75
C LEU A 756 6.33 16.79 17.11
N ARG A 757 7.52 17.15 16.61
CA ARG A 757 7.75 18.43 15.90
C ARG A 757 7.19 18.43 14.48
N GLY A 758 7.09 17.25 13.85
CA GLY A 758 6.56 17.05 12.52
C GLY A 758 5.03 17.00 12.46
N GLN A 759 4.33 16.87 13.59
CA GLN A 759 2.88 17.13 13.62
C GLN A 759 2.63 18.56 13.13
N ARG A 760 1.81 18.70 12.09
CA ARG A 760 1.53 20.02 11.52
C ARG A 760 0.65 20.79 12.50
N MET A 761 1.27 21.73 13.20
CA MET A 761 0.59 22.78 13.99
C MET A 761 0.05 23.86 13.05
N PRO A 762 -0.82 24.77 13.51
CA PRO A 762 -1.09 25.99 12.75
C PRO A 762 0.24 26.64 12.37
N GLY A 763 0.36 27.12 11.13
CA GLY A 763 1.61 27.68 10.63
C GLY A 763 2.16 28.77 11.56
N ALA A 764 3.48 28.84 11.75
CA ALA A 764 4.09 29.78 12.69
C ALA A 764 3.70 31.25 12.40
N ARG A 765 3.63 31.61 11.11
CA ARG A 765 3.16 32.92 10.65
C ARG A 765 1.69 33.16 10.98
N LEU A 766 0.85 32.14 10.83
CA LEU A 766 -0.55 32.23 11.22
C LEU A 766 -0.70 32.45 12.73
N LEU A 767 0.11 31.76 13.55
CA LEU A 767 0.11 31.98 14.99
C LEU A 767 0.51 33.42 15.36
N ASP A 768 1.46 34.01 14.64
CA ASP A 768 1.84 35.41 14.83
C ASP A 768 0.73 36.38 14.39
N ILE A 769 0.03 36.08 13.31
CA ILE A 769 -1.19 36.80 12.89
C ILE A 769 -2.28 36.73 13.96
N LEU A 770 -2.56 35.55 14.50
CA LEU A 770 -3.61 35.35 15.52
C LEU A 770 -3.30 36.05 16.86
N ARG A 771 -2.01 36.36 17.11
CA ARG A 771 -1.54 37.17 18.23
C ARG A 771 -1.60 38.67 17.94
N ALA A 772 -1.14 39.09 16.76
CA ALA A 772 -1.03 40.50 16.39
C ALA A 772 -2.35 41.11 15.86
N GLY A 773 -3.28 40.29 15.37
CA GLY A 773 -4.55 40.75 14.80
C GLY A 773 -4.37 41.62 13.55
N GLU A 774 -5.18 42.68 13.43
CA GLU A 774 -5.12 43.63 12.30
C GLU A 774 -3.79 44.39 12.20
N ASP A 775 -2.98 44.42 13.26
CA ASP A 775 -1.70 45.12 13.28
C ASP A 775 -0.56 44.33 12.59
N HIS A 776 -0.82 43.08 12.16
CA HIS A 776 0.18 42.26 11.48
C HIS A 776 0.39 42.71 10.02
N PRO A 777 1.64 42.90 9.54
CA PRO A 777 1.91 43.44 8.19
C PRO A 777 1.44 42.55 7.03
N GLU A 778 1.21 41.26 7.29
CA GLU A 778 0.71 40.29 6.31
C GLU A 778 -0.83 40.18 6.30
N VAL A 779 -1.53 40.89 7.20
CA VAL A 779 -3.00 40.92 7.24
C VAL A 779 -3.49 42.19 6.55
N ARG A 780 -4.30 42.01 5.50
CA ARG A 780 -4.96 43.12 4.80
C ARG A 780 -6.10 43.70 5.61
N GLN A 781 -6.93 42.81 6.15
CA GLN A 781 -8.09 43.11 6.95
C GLN A 781 -8.59 41.85 7.67
N ILE A 782 -9.29 42.03 8.77
CA ILE A 782 -10.07 40.97 9.40
C ILE A 782 -11.55 41.26 9.16
N VAL A 783 -12.24 40.32 8.51
CA VAL A 783 -13.69 40.42 8.29
C VAL A 783 -14.40 39.70 9.42
N ARG A 784 -15.24 40.41 10.15
CA ARG A 784 -16.13 39.82 11.15
C ARG A 784 -17.48 39.47 10.54
N LEU A 785 -17.80 38.19 10.49
CA LEU A 785 -19.12 37.70 10.11
C LEU A 785 -20.12 37.84 11.27
N PRO A 786 -21.43 37.76 10.99
CA PRO A 786 -22.45 37.55 12.02
C PRO A 786 -22.10 36.38 12.95
N ASP A 787 -22.49 36.51 14.21
CA ASP A 787 -22.19 35.50 15.23
C ASP A 787 -22.85 34.15 14.85
N LEU A 788 -22.08 33.06 14.95
CA LEU A 788 -22.51 31.70 14.69
C LEU A 788 -23.35 31.18 15.86
N TYR A 789 -24.53 30.65 15.56
CA TYR A 789 -25.40 30.00 16.54
C TYR A 789 -24.94 28.56 16.79
N VAL A 790 -24.53 28.30 18.03
CA VAL A 790 -23.96 27.02 18.50
C VAL A 790 -24.84 26.46 19.62
N PRO A 791 -25.99 25.81 19.31
CA PRO A 791 -26.89 25.25 20.31
C PRO A 791 -26.40 23.98 20.99
N THR A 792 -25.59 23.15 20.32
CA THR A 792 -25.17 21.83 20.85
C THR A 792 -23.70 21.81 21.29
N GLY A 793 -22.90 22.76 20.81
CA GLY A 793 -21.46 22.77 21.03
C GLY A 793 -20.71 21.77 20.15
N SER A 794 -21.41 21.01 19.29
CA SER A 794 -20.84 20.18 18.22
C SER A 794 -20.59 21.06 17.00
N ILE A 795 -19.34 21.38 16.68
CA ILE A 795 -19.01 22.15 15.47
C ILE A 795 -18.70 21.22 14.30
N VAL A 796 -19.32 21.47 13.16
CA VAL A 796 -19.00 20.90 11.86
C VAL A 796 -18.17 21.91 11.07
N ALA A 797 -17.02 21.47 10.55
CA ALA A 797 -16.27 22.19 9.53
C ALA A 797 -16.17 21.33 8.27
N THR A 798 -16.63 21.85 7.15
CA THR A 798 -16.74 21.08 5.89
C THR A 798 -16.84 22.02 4.68
N ASP A 799 -16.76 21.44 3.49
CA ASP A 799 -17.28 22.09 2.28
C ASP A 799 -18.81 21.95 2.26
N PRO A 800 -19.56 23.08 2.29
CA PRO A 800 -21.02 23.06 2.36
C PRO A 800 -21.69 22.52 1.09
N LEU A 801 -20.98 22.30 0.00
CA LEU A 801 -21.54 21.77 -1.24
C LEU A 801 -21.14 20.31 -1.47
N ALA A 802 -19.90 19.97 -1.15
CA ALA A 802 -19.36 18.64 -1.41
C ALA A 802 -19.62 17.64 -0.28
N ASN A 803 -19.65 18.09 0.99
CA ASN A 803 -19.63 17.17 2.13
C ASN A 803 -20.48 17.64 3.32
N MET A 804 -21.72 18.04 3.06
CA MET A 804 -22.67 18.51 4.09
C MET A 804 -23.09 17.41 5.10
N ALA A 805 -22.80 16.14 4.81
CA ALA A 805 -23.04 15.02 5.73
C ALA A 805 -21.91 14.77 6.73
N ARG A 806 -20.81 15.53 6.65
CA ARG A 806 -19.64 15.35 7.52
C ARG A 806 -20.03 15.52 9.01
N PRO A 807 -19.57 14.61 9.90
CA PRO A 807 -19.88 14.70 11.32
C PRO A 807 -19.17 15.89 11.98
N ALA A 808 -19.65 16.27 13.16
CA ALA A 808 -19.00 17.28 13.98
C ALA A 808 -17.67 16.78 14.58
N PHE A 809 -16.80 17.71 14.96
CA PHE A 809 -15.59 17.38 15.70
C PHE A 809 -15.89 16.72 17.05
N SER A 810 -15.00 15.82 17.49
CA SER A 810 -15.14 15.06 18.73
C SER A 810 -15.16 15.94 19.99
N ARG A 811 -14.43 17.06 19.98
CA ARG A 811 -14.32 17.98 21.11
C ARG A 811 -15.50 18.95 21.12
N ARG A 812 -16.21 19.00 22.25
CA ARG A 812 -17.31 19.97 22.49
C ARG A 812 -16.77 21.37 22.71
N THR A 813 -17.54 22.35 22.26
CA THR A 813 -17.30 23.79 22.42
C THR A 813 -18.37 24.43 23.31
N PRO A 814 -18.16 25.65 23.81
CA PRO A 814 -19.20 26.41 24.50
C PRO A 814 -20.47 26.59 23.66
N VAL A 815 -21.63 26.61 24.32
CA VAL A 815 -22.96 26.81 23.68
C VAL A 815 -23.35 28.28 23.74
N GLY A 816 -23.83 28.85 22.64
CA GLY A 816 -24.15 30.28 22.54
C GLY A 816 -24.08 30.88 21.14
N MET A 817 -23.88 32.20 21.08
CA MET A 817 -23.62 32.95 19.84
C MET A 817 -22.17 33.40 19.88
N PHE A 818 -21.37 33.03 18.87
CA PHE A 818 -19.93 33.30 18.87
C PHE A 818 -19.46 33.99 17.59
N PRO A 819 -18.61 35.02 17.68
CA PRO A 819 -18.09 35.70 16.49
C PRO A 819 -17.23 34.78 15.64
N VAL A 820 -17.40 34.93 14.32
CA VAL A 820 -16.52 34.32 13.31
C VAL A 820 -15.71 35.42 12.63
N ASN A 821 -14.39 35.25 12.59
CA ASN A 821 -13.45 36.18 11.98
C ASN A 821 -12.73 35.49 10.82
N LEU A 822 -12.65 36.17 9.68
CA LEU A 822 -11.89 35.74 8.51
C LEU A 822 -10.67 36.65 8.35
N TYR A 823 -9.49 36.05 8.34
CA TYR A 823 -8.22 36.77 8.18
C TYR A 823 -7.86 36.78 6.70
N ILE A 824 -7.83 37.97 6.10
CA ILE A 824 -7.49 38.15 4.68
C ILE A 824 -6.03 38.58 4.57
N GLU A 825 -5.23 37.82 3.83
CA GLU A 825 -3.81 38.11 3.68
C GLU A 825 -3.52 39.24 2.67
N GLN A 826 -2.38 39.90 2.85
CA GLN A 826 -2.01 41.14 2.18
C GLN A 826 -1.54 40.98 0.72
N GLN A 827 -0.96 39.85 0.36
CA GLN A 827 -0.28 39.62 -0.92
C GLN A 827 -1.26 39.32 -2.06
N TYR A 828 -2.18 38.38 -1.86
CA TYR A 828 -3.14 37.94 -2.88
C TYR A 828 -4.59 38.33 -2.56
N GLY A 829 -4.89 38.67 -1.29
CA GLY A 829 -6.23 38.96 -0.82
C GLY A 829 -7.04 37.72 -0.45
N TRP A 830 -6.40 36.57 -0.22
CA TRP A 830 -7.08 35.32 0.13
C TRP A 830 -7.43 35.24 1.61
N ILE A 831 -8.46 34.46 1.93
CA ILE A 831 -8.76 34.06 3.30
C ILE A 831 -7.71 33.03 3.72
N CYS A 832 -6.76 33.43 4.58
CA CYS A 832 -5.71 32.54 5.07
C CYS A 832 -6.13 31.74 6.31
N CYS A 833 -7.12 32.24 7.06
CA CYS A 833 -7.64 31.58 8.25
C CYS A 833 -9.08 32.00 8.52
N ALA A 834 -9.91 31.04 8.94
CA ALA A 834 -11.22 31.28 9.54
C ALA A 834 -11.17 30.94 11.04
N GLU A 835 -11.70 31.79 11.92
CA GLU A 835 -11.67 31.65 13.38
C GLU A 835 -13.07 31.75 13.98
N ILE A 836 -13.48 30.79 14.80
CA ILE A 836 -14.55 30.96 15.80
C ILE A 836 -13.90 31.34 17.13
N ARG A 837 -14.35 32.43 17.74
CA ARG A 837 -13.83 32.87 19.05
C ARG A 837 -14.87 32.66 20.15
N PHE A 838 -14.56 31.76 21.09
CA PHE A 838 -15.44 31.40 22.20
C PHE A 838 -15.19 32.22 23.47
N SER A 839 -13.94 32.63 23.71
CA SER A 839 -13.57 33.54 24.82
C SER A 839 -12.29 34.32 24.50
N ASP A 840 -11.95 35.29 25.37
CA ASP A 840 -10.72 36.09 25.31
C ASP A 840 -9.63 35.61 26.30
N ASP A 841 -9.76 34.41 26.85
CA ASP A 841 -8.75 33.81 27.73
C ASP A 841 -7.42 33.59 26.97
N GLU A 842 -6.30 33.59 27.71
CA GLU A 842 -4.97 33.31 27.14
C GLU A 842 -4.88 31.87 26.61
N ILE A 843 -4.28 31.72 25.42
CA ILE A 843 -4.05 30.42 24.77
C ILE A 843 -2.81 29.79 25.40
N ALA A 844 -2.98 28.63 26.04
CA ALA A 844 -1.91 27.82 26.60
C ALA A 844 -1.44 26.73 25.63
N ALA A 845 -2.34 26.16 24.83
CA ALA A 845 -2.03 25.06 23.92
C ALA A 845 -2.92 25.08 22.66
N TRP A 846 -2.46 24.36 21.63
CA TRP A 846 -3.22 24.09 20.41
C TRP A 846 -3.37 22.58 20.22
N GLU A 847 -4.51 22.15 19.74
CA GLU A 847 -4.85 20.74 19.48
C GLU A 847 -5.53 20.63 18.12
N MET A 848 -5.13 19.66 17.30
CA MET A 848 -5.79 19.40 16.01
C MET A 848 -7.22 18.89 16.24
N ALA A 849 -8.18 19.45 15.50
CA ALA A 849 -9.58 19.07 15.57
C ALA A 849 -9.81 17.78 14.76
N VAL A 850 -10.27 16.73 15.44
CA VAL A 850 -10.49 15.39 14.87
C VAL A 850 -11.97 15.00 14.91
N LEU A 851 -12.40 14.19 13.95
CA LEU A 851 -13.72 13.55 13.93
C LEU A 851 -13.79 12.37 14.91
N PRO A 852 -14.99 11.88 15.26
CA PRO A 852 -15.13 10.64 16.01
C PRO A 852 -14.41 9.48 15.31
N GLY A 853 -13.66 8.69 16.08
CA GLY A 853 -12.89 7.55 15.55
C GLY A 853 -11.51 7.90 14.99
N GLN A 854 -11.25 9.16 14.61
CA GLN A 854 -9.90 9.58 14.18
C GLN A 854 -8.96 9.67 15.38
N LYS A 855 -7.78 9.06 15.26
CA LYS A 855 -6.80 9.01 16.33
C LYS A 855 -5.51 9.66 15.88
N LEU A 856 -5.07 10.71 16.60
CA LEU A 856 -3.79 11.38 16.31
C LEU A 856 -2.59 10.43 16.36
N GLU A 857 -2.71 9.33 17.09
CA GLU A 857 -1.70 8.27 17.11
C GLU A 857 -1.59 7.52 15.79
N GLU A 858 -2.52 7.61 14.83
CA GLU A 858 -2.42 6.96 13.51
C GLU A 858 -1.64 7.81 12.50
N LEU A 859 -1.50 9.12 12.73
CA LEU A 859 -0.78 10.04 11.85
C LEU A 859 0.74 9.83 11.94
N ILE A 860 1.42 9.85 10.79
CA ILE A 860 2.87 10.00 10.73
C ILE A 860 3.27 11.50 10.65
N ALA A 861 4.57 11.78 10.81
CA ALA A 861 5.09 13.14 10.76
C ALA A 861 4.75 13.84 9.43
N GLY A 862 4.19 15.05 9.50
CA GLY A 862 3.79 15.87 8.36
C GLY A 862 2.32 15.71 7.95
N GLU A 863 1.64 14.64 8.39
CA GLU A 863 0.23 14.43 8.08
C GLU A 863 -0.70 15.28 8.94
N ILE A 864 -1.93 15.45 8.44
CA ILE A 864 -3.01 16.16 9.11
C ILE A 864 -4.31 15.38 9.02
N TYR A 865 -5.17 15.55 10.02
CA TYR A 865 -6.60 15.44 9.82
C TYR A 865 -7.16 16.81 9.43
N GLY A 866 -8.07 16.79 8.46
CA GLY A 866 -8.68 17.98 7.90
C GLY A 866 -10.00 17.63 7.22
N TYR A 867 -10.64 18.63 6.63
CA TYR A 867 -11.79 18.42 5.75
C TYR A 867 -11.40 18.69 4.29
N PRO A 868 -11.86 17.84 3.34
CA PRO A 868 -11.67 18.10 1.93
C PRO A 868 -12.58 19.26 1.48
N VAL A 869 -12.06 20.06 0.58
CA VAL A 869 -12.75 21.13 -0.12
C VAL A 869 -12.66 20.86 -1.61
N ASP A 870 -13.80 20.90 -2.29
CA ASP A 870 -13.96 20.50 -3.70
C ASP A 870 -14.76 21.53 -4.51
N ALA A 871 -15.52 22.41 -3.83
CA ALA A 871 -16.20 23.55 -4.44
C ALA A 871 -15.51 24.89 -4.13
N GLY A 872 -14.26 24.85 -3.63
CA GLY A 872 -13.53 26.02 -3.17
C GLY A 872 -14.16 26.76 -1.99
N LEU A 873 -15.03 26.10 -1.21
CA LEU A 873 -15.72 26.68 -0.05
C LEU A 873 -15.44 25.87 1.22
N GLY A 874 -15.23 26.59 2.33
CA GLY A 874 -15.28 26.05 3.68
C GLY A 874 -16.44 26.67 4.46
N CYS A 875 -16.85 26.01 5.53
CA CYS A 875 -17.81 26.60 6.45
C CYS A 875 -17.64 26.14 7.89
N PHE A 876 -18.17 26.93 8.81
CA PHE A 876 -18.43 26.54 10.20
C PHE A 876 -19.93 26.58 10.49
N MET A 877 -20.43 25.52 11.12
CA MET A 877 -21.79 25.48 11.65
C MET A 877 -21.91 24.50 12.81
N ASP A 878 -22.93 24.65 13.63
CA ASP A 878 -23.29 23.63 14.61
C ASP A 878 -23.94 22.42 13.92
N GLU A 879 -23.81 21.24 14.52
CA GLU A 879 -24.45 19.99 14.06
C GLU A 879 -25.96 20.14 13.82
N GLU A 880 -26.67 20.87 14.68
CA GLU A 880 -28.11 21.14 14.47
C GLU A 880 -28.33 22.06 13.26
N SER A 881 -27.46 23.05 13.06
CA SER A 881 -27.50 23.91 11.88
C SER A 881 -27.21 23.10 10.61
N ALA A 882 -26.23 22.19 10.61
CA ALA A 882 -25.94 21.30 9.48
C ALA A 882 -27.16 20.47 9.06
N GLN A 883 -27.92 19.97 10.03
CA GLN A 883 -29.19 19.30 9.76
C GLN A 883 -30.20 20.23 9.06
N ARG A 884 -30.34 21.48 9.52
CA ARG A 884 -31.24 22.47 8.89
C ARG A 884 -30.87 22.77 7.44
N PHE A 885 -29.57 22.84 7.14
CA PHE A 885 -29.10 23.03 5.77
C PHE A 885 -29.42 21.84 4.86
N ARG A 886 -29.24 20.60 5.33
CA ARG A 886 -29.64 19.40 4.57
C ARG A 886 -31.15 19.36 4.30
N GLU A 887 -31.96 19.67 5.32
CA GLU A 887 -33.42 19.77 5.18
C GLU A 887 -33.81 20.84 4.14
N HIS A 888 -33.11 21.98 4.14
CA HIS A 888 -33.38 23.09 3.23
C HIS A 888 -33.00 22.75 1.79
N GLN A 889 -31.84 22.12 1.58
CA GLN A 889 -31.41 21.63 0.28
C GLN A 889 -32.41 20.63 -0.31
N GLN A 890 -32.85 19.64 0.49
CA GLN A 890 -33.86 18.69 0.05
C GLN A 890 -35.18 19.39 -0.34
N GLN A 891 -35.64 20.34 0.47
CA GLN A 891 -36.85 21.12 0.17
C GLN A 891 -36.72 21.92 -1.13
N LEU A 892 -35.56 22.54 -1.38
CA LEU A 892 -35.28 23.26 -2.63
C LEU A 892 -35.32 22.33 -3.84
N THR A 893 -34.66 21.17 -3.77
CA THR A 893 -34.69 20.17 -4.83
C THR A 893 -36.12 19.69 -5.11
N GLU A 894 -36.92 19.44 -4.07
CA GLU A 894 -38.33 19.05 -4.23
C GLU A 894 -39.21 20.17 -4.81
N GLN A 895 -38.97 21.42 -4.42
CA GLN A 895 -39.75 22.58 -4.88
C GLN A 895 -39.45 22.97 -6.33
N LEU A 896 -38.18 22.89 -6.73
CA LEU A 896 -37.70 23.30 -8.05
C LEU A 896 -37.73 22.17 -9.09
N GLY A 897 -37.64 20.90 -8.66
CA GLY A 897 -37.75 19.75 -9.54
C GLY A 897 -36.72 19.77 -10.68
N GLU A 898 -37.16 19.67 -11.94
CA GLU A 898 -36.28 19.75 -13.12
C GLU A 898 -35.57 21.10 -13.30
N ALA A 899 -36.00 22.14 -12.58
CA ALA A 899 -35.38 23.47 -12.60
C ALA A 899 -34.31 23.66 -11.52
N TYR A 900 -34.13 22.68 -10.62
CA TYR A 900 -33.04 22.70 -9.65
C TYR A 900 -31.74 22.37 -10.37
N ASP A 901 -30.76 23.26 -10.30
CA ASP A 901 -29.41 23.02 -10.83
C ASP A 901 -28.56 22.39 -9.72
N ASN A 902 -28.23 23.20 -8.71
CA ASN A 902 -27.45 22.78 -7.56
C ASN A 902 -27.59 23.79 -6.41
N TYR A 903 -27.19 23.40 -5.20
CA TYR A 903 -27.39 24.22 -4.00
C TYR A 903 -26.54 25.50 -4.00
N TYR A 904 -25.49 25.56 -4.83
CA TYR A 904 -24.71 26.77 -5.03
C TYR A 904 -25.52 27.78 -5.85
N ASP A 905 -25.91 27.43 -7.07
CA ASP A 905 -26.60 28.33 -7.98
C ASP A 905 -27.97 28.75 -7.45
N ASP A 906 -28.73 27.82 -6.87
CA ASP A 906 -30.11 28.08 -6.42
C ASP A 906 -30.23 28.72 -5.02
N TYR A 907 -29.13 28.84 -4.27
CA TYR A 907 -29.18 29.40 -2.92
C TYR A 907 -27.92 30.17 -2.49
N LEU A 908 -26.74 29.54 -2.47
CA LEU A 908 -25.54 30.17 -1.88
C LEU A 908 -24.99 31.31 -2.73
N SER A 909 -25.06 31.22 -4.06
CA SER A 909 -24.51 32.19 -5.02
C SER A 909 -25.05 33.60 -4.79
N GLU A 910 -26.33 33.73 -4.46
CA GLU A 910 -26.98 35.02 -4.18
C GLU A 910 -26.59 35.62 -2.83
N LEU A 911 -26.06 34.81 -1.90
CA LEU A 911 -25.70 35.22 -0.55
C LEU A 911 -24.22 35.58 -0.39
N LEU A 912 -23.37 35.09 -1.29
CA LEU A 912 -21.94 35.35 -1.25
C LEU A 912 -21.65 36.83 -1.50
N GLU A 913 -20.92 37.44 -0.58
CA GLU A 913 -20.41 38.80 -0.66
C GLU A 913 -18.88 38.76 -0.62
N GLY A 914 -18.20 39.53 -1.46
CA GLY A 914 -16.74 39.50 -1.57
C GLY A 914 -16.23 40.03 -2.90
N ASP A 915 -14.93 39.93 -3.11
CA ASP A 915 -14.31 40.17 -4.41
C ASP A 915 -13.91 38.81 -5.02
N GLU A 916 -14.75 38.30 -5.93
CA GLU A 916 -14.54 37.05 -6.67
C GLU A 916 -13.18 37.04 -7.37
N ALA A 917 -12.65 38.20 -7.79
CA ALA A 917 -11.38 38.29 -8.50
C ALA A 917 -10.16 37.94 -7.63
N VAL A 918 -10.33 37.93 -6.30
CA VAL A 918 -9.29 37.58 -5.33
C VAL A 918 -9.74 36.52 -4.32
N SER A 919 -10.73 35.68 -4.66
CA SER A 919 -11.15 34.52 -3.85
C SER A 919 -11.42 34.85 -2.38
N SER A 920 -12.17 35.93 -2.14
CA SER A 920 -12.48 36.43 -0.79
C SER A 920 -13.97 36.40 -0.45
N ASP A 921 -14.74 35.58 -1.17
CA ASP A 921 -16.18 35.47 -0.99
C ASP A 921 -16.52 34.79 0.34
N TYR A 922 -17.52 35.33 1.03
CA TYR A 922 -18.05 34.76 2.26
C TYR A 922 -19.51 35.13 2.41
N CYS A 923 -20.23 34.38 3.25
CA CYS A 923 -21.57 34.76 3.67
C CYS A 923 -21.93 34.16 5.03
N ASN A 924 -22.98 34.72 5.61
CA ASN A 924 -23.71 34.08 6.69
C ASN A 924 -25.00 33.51 6.11
N ALA A 925 -24.97 32.22 5.77
CA ALA A 925 -26.12 31.55 5.20
C ALA A 925 -27.14 31.19 6.29
N VAL A 926 -28.42 31.46 6.04
CA VAL A 926 -29.54 31.20 6.95
C VAL A 926 -30.63 30.45 6.17
N PRO A 927 -30.78 29.12 6.35
CA PRO A 927 -31.64 28.30 5.51
C PRO A 927 -33.12 28.63 5.71
N TYR A 928 -33.51 29.00 6.94
CA TYR A 928 -34.90 29.35 7.27
C TYR A 928 -34.97 30.76 7.88
N PRO A 929 -35.39 31.77 7.11
CA PRO A 929 -35.54 33.13 7.63
C PRO A 929 -36.42 33.18 8.89
N GLY A 930 -35.89 33.74 9.98
CA GLY A 930 -36.56 33.83 11.29
C GLY A 930 -36.18 32.71 12.28
N GLN A 931 -35.38 31.73 11.85
CA GLN A 931 -34.72 30.77 12.75
C GLN A 931 -33.27 31.23 13.03
N PRO A 932 -32.70 30.87 14.19
CA PRO A 932 -31.34 31.29 14.56
C PRO A 932 -30.23 30.49 13.87
N HIS A 933 -30.55 29.32 13.28
CA HIS A 933 -29.58 28.43 12.64
C HIS A 933 -28.91 29.09 11.44
N ASN A 934 -27.59 29.14 11.47
CA ASN A 934 -26.75 29.73 10.43
C ASN A 934 -25.48 28.92 10.20
N ALA A 935 -24.86 29.15 9.04
CA ALA A 935 -23.52 28.71 8.72
C ALA A 935 -22.67 29.91 8.29
N ALA A 936 -21.46 30.00 8.83
CA ALA A 936 -20.44 30.90 8.31
C ALA A 936 -19.78 30.20 7.12
N VAL A 937 -20.02 30.67 5.90
CA VAL A 937 -19.46 30.13 4.66
C VAL A 937 -18.40 31.08 4.13
N PHE A 938 -17.29 30.55 3.65
CA PHE A 938 -16.13 31.33 3.19
C PHE A 938 -15.35 30.58 2.13
N ARG A 939 -14.70 31.31 1.21
CA ARG A 939 -13.71 30.74 0.28
C ARG A 939 -12.58 30.07 1.05
N SER A 940 -12.19 28.88 0.63
CA SER A 940 -10.96 28.24 1.10
C SER A 940 -9.78 28.85 0.35
N GLY A 941 -8.76 29.30 1.09
CA GLY A 941 -7.65 30.10 0.56
C GLY A 941 -7.20 29.80 -0.88
N TRP A 942 -6.54 28.67 -1.12
CA TRP A 942 -6.08 28.26 -2.46
C TRP A 942 -7.17 27.62 -3.35
N GLY A 943 -8.41 27.50 -2.86
CA GLY A 943 -9.49 26.73 -3.48
C GLY A 943 -9.51 25.30 -2.95
N ASP A 944 -9.70 24.34 -3.86
CA ASP A 944 -9.83 22.92 -3.52
C ASP A 944 -8.58 22.38 -2.83
N GLY A 945 -8.77 21.50 -1.86
CA GLY A 945 -7.67 21.00 -1.03
C GLY A 945 -8.13 20.30 0.24
N PHE A 946 -7.19 20.04 1.13
CA PHE A 946 -7.45 19.36 2.40
C PHE A 946 -6.86 20.18 3.55
N TYR A 947 -7.75 20.73 4.40
CA TYR A 947 -7.37 21.78 5.35
C TYR A 947 -7.62 21.34 6.80
N ALA A 948 -6.62 21.57 7.65
CA ALA A 948 -6.67 21.22 9.05
C ALA A 948 -7.38 22.30 9.88
N SER A 949 -8.09 21.86 10.91
CA SER A 949 -8.67 22.75 11.92
C SER A 949 -8.04 22.49 13.28
N TYR A 950 -7.98 23.52 14.13
CA TYR A 950 -7.29 23.45 15.43
C TYR A 950 -8.08 24.16 16.52
N PHE A 951 -8.20 23.51 17.68
CA PHE A 951 -8.69 24.10 18.92
C PHE A 951 -7.56 24.80 19.66
N ALA A 952 -7.78 26.04 20.08
CA ALA A 952 -6.96 26.70 21.08
C ALA A 952 -7.55 26.45 22.47
N LEU A 953 -6.70 26.10 23.44
CA LEU A 953 -7.09 25.78 24.81
C LEU A 953 -6.47 26.76 25.80
N ASN A 954 -7.20 27.13 26.86
CA ASN A 954 -6.64 27.86 28.00
C ASN A 954 -5.89 26.92 28.98
N GLU A 955 -5.28 27.47 30.03
CA GLU A 955 -4.56 26.69 31.06
C GLU A 955 -5.43 25.62 31.76
N LYS A 956 -6.76 25.72 31.68
CA LYS A 956 -7.71 24.76 32.27
C LYS A 956 -8.16 23.68 31.27
N GLY A 957 -7.67 23.73 30.03
CA GLY A 957 -8.08 22.84 28.95
C GLY A 957 -9.43 23.17 28.32
N GLU A 958 -9.98 24.37 28.57
CA GLU A 958 -11.24 24.83 27.98
C GLU A 958 -11.00 25.45 26.59
N VAL A 959 -11.92 25.24 25.64
CA VAL A 959 -11.78 25.75 24.27
C VAL A 959 -12.01 27.26 24.25
N VAL A 960 -11.02 28.00 23.75
CA VAL A 960 -11.09 29.46 23.60
C VAL A 960 -11.27 29.89 22.16
N ARG A 961 -10.72 29.14 21.20
CA ARG A 961 -10.86 29.38 19.75
C ARG A 961 -10.90 28.07 18.98
N LEU A 962 -11.54 28.08 17.82
CA LEU A 962 -11.40 27.07 16.76
C LEU A 962 -10.95 27.80 15.49
N ILE A 963 -9.93 27.30 14.81
CA ILE A 963 -9.48 27.86 13.54
C ILE A 963 -9.43 26.79 12.44
N THR A 964 -9.51 27.22 11.19
CA THR A 964 -9.06 26.44 10.02
C THR A 964 -7.90 27.18 9.36
N ASP A 965 -6.77 26.49 9.16
CA ASP A 965 -5.59 27.01 8.47
C ASP A 965 -5.64 26.60 7.00
N PHE A 966 -5.68 27.58 6.09
CA PHE A 966 -5.71 27.35 4.64
C PHE A 966 -4.32 27.26 4.01
N ALA A 967 -3.25 27.27 4.82
CA ALA A 967 -1.86 27.15 4.38
C ALA A 967 -1.44 28.18 3.31
N CYS A 968 -2.04 29.37 3.32
CA CYS A 968 -1.76 30.43 2.33
C CYS A 968 -0.47 31.21 2.60
N LEU A 969 0.05 31.17 3.83
CA LEU A 969 1.11 32.07 4.29
C LEU A 969 2.53 31.50 4.14
N GLY A 970 2.66 30.27 3.62
CA GLY A 970 3.91 29.51 3.67
C GLY A 970 4.31 29.13 5.10
N GLU A 971 5.24 28.19 5.24
CA GLU A 971 5.81 27.84 6.55
C GLU A 971 6.73 28.93 7.12
#